data_AF-A0A9D5J1Z4-F1
#
_entry.id   AF-A0A9D5J1Z4-F1
#
_cell.length_a   1.000
_cell.length_b   1.000
_cell.length_c   1.000
_cell.angle_alpha   90.00
_cell.angle_beta   90.00
_cell.angle_gamma   90.00
#
_symmetry.space_group_name_H-M   'P 1'
#
loop_
_entity.id
_entity.type
_entity.pdbx_description
1 polymer ?
#
loop_
_entity_poly.entity_id
_entity_poly.type
_entity_poly.pdbx_seq_one_letter_code
_entity_poly.pdbx_strand_id
1 'polypeptide(L)'
;MKKLALLLMLALGSHVAFAQSQTVKGTVVDQANEPVIGATVSVDGTKKGAVTDMDGNFIISDVPAGAKVTISYLGMKATTLAATTQMLVTLTDDSKMLDEVVAIGYGSAKVKDLTSPIVVVKGEQLLSTPSSSPMAAMQGKVAGVNVVNSGVPGAGPTVRVRGTGSFSNSNPLYVIDGMFYDNINFLNSEDIEDISVLKDASAAAIYGVRAANGVVIITTKKGQRNQKAQISYDGYVGIQQATNVLKMANSSQYAQMLMEADFAAYNSYFKASIDRFGGSYADADFHNWTYGSDTNWYNELLRKAMITNHSVNISGGSERATYTVGVNYLYQNGIMKTDNDYKRLNFRARVDYDTTDWLTVGFNAMMSKANQQFANNAAWQQAFNAPGIYPVYDENNVNAFPEKFTSPSSVGFTNNFYNPIATATYYDSTNKTSLYNTSFYAMFKLLPEKLSFKTSINYDHTAAQAVSFTPKYYISNTLQTTATHLSKSMTDIDNYIWDNTLQYNENCGNHSFGAMLGFSMREENTRYLMGARSNVPAGKDEYKYIGLGDESTSKNGDSGTTFRGMSYFSRINYSYMDKYLLMFTMRADGSSKYQEKWGYFPSIGAAWVVTEEPWMKDVKGIDYLKVRASWGALGNDHVAASDGFANISTGNRFSGVYGNKTYPGYQNNSYFSYLKWERVEEANIGFNLATLGSRLNIDVDYFHRMTKNAVVSPQIAFDNRTLAGNYGRVLNHGVDVSATWNDRIGASFKYHVGTNFSYIHNEVKALGGQEMIKNGKTVNWVSHEMNSFYGYVVEGIYQNAAEIAADRTAVLNGLEPGDFKYKDLNGDGIINGNDRTTLGSYHPKLIYGANAGFEWKGLDFELTTYGQAKVQMFNRKRALRYAQSNYNFDEAQYLYRWTGEGSTNTDPSAKALIKGWNVSDQRVNSYFVESASFFRIQNITMGYSFKNIKLGSYTLPGVRLSLTADRPLTIFSANAFTPELSDPQGWDTQVYPLTATYTFGVQFKF
;
A
#
# COMPACT_ATOMS: atom_id res chain seq x y z
N MET A 1 36.57 -68.50 36.79
CA MET A 1 35.19 -68.86 36.39
C MET A 1 34.08 -68.11 37.14
N LYS A 2 34.17 -67.88 38.47
CA LYS A 2 33.10 -67.17 39.22
C LYS A 2 32.94 -65.66 38.91
N LYS A 3 34.00 -64.95 38.48
CA LYS A 3 33.93 -63.51 38.12
C LYS A 3 33.36 -63.24 36.71
N LEU A 4 33.44 -64.21 35.80
CA LEU A 4 32.91 -64.09 34.43
C LEU A 4 31.40 -64.32 34.39
N ALA A 5 30.88 -65.20 35.25
CA ALA A 5 29.44 -65.44 35.40
C ALA A 5 28.70 -64.25 36.04
N LEU A 6 29.34 -63.52 36.96
CA LEU A 6 28.76 -62.32 37.57
C LEU A 6 28.72 -61.13 36.60
N LEU A 7 29.73 -60.99 35.73
CA LEU A 7 29.73 -59.98 34.66
C LEU A 7 28.68 -60.27 33.57
N LEU A 8 28.46 -61.55 33.24
CA LEU A 8 27.40 -61.96 32.31
C LEU A 8 26.00 -61.73 32.91
N MET A 9 25.80 -62.00 34.21
CA MET A 9 24.51 -61.74 34.88
C MET A 9 24.22 -60.23 35.05
N LEU A 10 25.24 -59.39 35.28
CA LEU A 10 25.07 -57.93 35.32
C LEU A 10 24.81 -57.33 33.93
N ALA A 11 25.43 -57.88 32.87
CA ALA A 11 25.16 -57.48 31.48
C ALA A 11 23.77 -57.93 30.98
N LEU A 12 23.30 -59.10 31.42
CA LEU A 12 21.93 -59.59 31.13
C LEU A 12 20.86 -58.85 31.95
N GLY A 13 21.18 -58.35 33.14
CA GLY A 13 20.29 -57.49 33.94
C GLY A 13 20.09 -56.08 33.35
N SER A 14 21.10 -55.52 32.68
CA SER A 14 21.00 -54.20 32.03
C SER A 14 20.18 -54.18 30.73
N HIS A 15 19.88 -55.34 30.13
CA HIS A 15 19.06 -55.41 28.91
C HIS A 15 17.54 -55.50 29.18
N VAL A 16 17.12 -55.87 30.40
CA VAL A 16 15.68 -55.98 30.73
C VAL A 16 15.11 -54.64 31.23
N ALA A 17 15.95 -53.69 31.63
CA ALA A 17 15.52 -52.37 32.11
C ALA A 17 15.28 -51.33 30.99
N PHE A 18 15.67 -51.60 29.74
CA PHE A 18 15.55 -50.66 28.60
C PHE A 18 14.47 -51.03 27.56
N ALA A 19 13.57 -51.98 27.87
CA ALA A 19 12.61 -52.51 26.88
C ALA A 19 11.16 -52.63 27.38
N GLN A 20 10.68 -51.69 28.19
CA GLN A 20 9.23 -51.53 28.38
C GLN A 20 8.68 -50.56 27.33
N SER A 21 8.53 -51.08 26.12
CA SER A 21 7.89 -50.38 25.02
C SER A 21 6.41 -50.80 24.96
N GLN A 22 5.50 -49.84 25.12
CA GLN A 22 4.06 -50.06 25.12
C GLN A 22 3.44 -49.65 23.78
N THR A 23 2.37 -50.33 23.36
CA THR A 23 1.51 -49.85 22.27
C THR A 23 0.50 -48.87 22.86
N VAL A 24 0.54 -47.63 22.39
CA VAL A 24 -0.41 -46.57 22.74
C VAL A 24 -1.54 -46.60 21.71
N LYS A 25 -2.77 -46.82 22.17
CA LYS A 25 -3.98 -46.64 21.36
C LYS A 25 -4.76 -45.45 21.91
N GLY A 26 -5.40 -44.67 21.07
CA GLY A 26 -6.27 -43.62 21.58
C GLY A 26 -7.21 -43.04 20.55
N THR A 27 -8.13 -42.24 21.04
CA THR A 27 -9.10 -41.50 20.23
C THR A 27 -8.93 -40.03 20.54
N VAL A 28 -8.84 -39.20 19.50
CA VAL A 28 -8.81 -37.74 19.61
C VAL A 28 -10.19 -37.22 19.26
N VAL A 29 -10.79 -36.48 20.18
CA VAL A 29 -12.11 -35.85 20.03
C VAL A 29 -12.01 -34.36 20.25
N ASP A 30 -12.99 -33.58 19.80
CA ASP A 30 -13.09 -32.16 20.08
C ASP A 30 -13.93 -31.89 21.35
N GLN A 31 -14.15 -30.62 21.68
CA GLN A 31 -14.99 -30.21 22.83
C GLN A 31 -16.46 -30.65 22.73
N ALA A 32 -16.94 -31.01 21.53
CA ALA A 32 -18.28 -31.55 21.30
C ALA A 32 -18.31 -33.09 21.34
N ASN A 33 -17.20 -33.75 21.73
CA ASN A 33 -16.99 -35.21 21.69
C ASN A 33 -17.04 -35.80 20.26
N GLU A 34 -16.84 -34.98 19.23
CA GLU A 34 -16.79 -35.46 17.84
C GLU A 34 -15.34 -35.86 17.47
N PRO A 35 -15.13 -36.90 16.65
CA PRO A 35 -13.79 -37.36 16.30
C PRO A 35 -12.97 -36.32 15.51
N VAL A 36 -11.73 -36.08 15.93
CA VAL A 36 -10.80 -35.19 15.22
C VAL A 36 -10.00 -36.00 14.20
N ILE A 37 -10.39 -35.86 12.93
CA ILE A 37 -9.80 -36.59 11.81
C ILE A 37 -8.51 -35.91 11.33
N GLY A 38 -7.39 -36.63 11.30
CA GLY A 38 -6.12 -36.15 10.79
C GLY A 38 -5.24 -35.37 11.79
N ALA A 39 -5.49 -35.50 13.09
CA ALA A 39 -4.61 -35.00 14.15
C ALA A 39 -3.27 -35.74 14.13
N THR A 40 -2.18 -34.99 14.22
CA THR A 40 -0.83 -35.54 14.32
C THR A 40 -0.54 -35.88 15.77
N VAL A 41 -0.12 -37.11 16.02
CA VAL A 41 0.22 -37.63 17.34
C VAL A 41 1.70 -38.00 17.34
N SER A 42 2.54 -37.26 18.07
CA SER A 42 3.99 -37.48 18.10
C SER A 42 4.48 -37.83 19.51
N VAL A 43 5.39 -38.80 19.61
CA VAL A 43 6.05 -39.16 20.87
C VAL A 43 7.30 -38.29 21.05
N ASP A 44 7.30 -37.45 22.07
CA ASP A 44 8.37 -36.49 22.35
C ASP A 44 9.74 -37.19 22.47
N GLY A 45 10.76 -36.62 21.83
CA GLY A 45 12.12 -37.15 21.85
C GLY A 45 12.36 -38.38 20.96
N THR A 46 11.37 -38.83 20.17
CA THR A 46 11.52 -39.97 19.24
C THR A 46 11.02 -39.65 17.83
N LYS A 47 11.31 -40.54 16.86
CA LYS A 47 10.74 -40.47 15.50
C LYS A 47 9.36 -41.15 15.38
N LYS A 48 8.78 -41.62 16.49
CA LYS A 48 7.53 -42.40 16.50
C LYS A 48 6.32 -41.47 16.60
N GLY A 49 5.29 -41.75 15.80
CA GLY A 49 4.06 -40.98 15.77
C GLY A 49 3.02 -41.64 14.86
N ALA A 50 1.79 -41.15 14.94
CA ALA A 50 0.66 -41.58 14.13
C ALA A 50 -0.20 -40.38 13.72
N VAL A 51 -1.15 -40.60 12.82
CA VAL A 51 -2.17 -39.64 12.45
C VAL A 51 -3.53 -40.29 12.71
N THR A 52 -4.49 -39.53 13.23
CA THR A 52 -5.83 -40.07 13.53
C THR A 52 -6.62 -40.38 12.25
N ASP A 53 -7.40 -41.48 12.30
CA ASP A 53 -8.28 -41.90 11.21
C ASP A 53 -9.63 -41.15 11.19
N MET A 54 -10.59 -41.63 10.39
CA MET A 54 -11.92 -41.01 10.23
C MET A 54 -12.77 -41.06 11.50
N ASP A 55 -12.46 -41.97 12.41
CA ASP A 55 -13.14 -42.12 13.70
C ASP A 55 -12.28 -41.51 14.83
N GLY A 56 -11.26 -40.72 14.48
CA GLY A 56 -10.37 -40.04 15.41
C GLY A 56 -9.37 -40.97 16.11
N ASN A 57 -9.25 -42.23 15.69
CA ASN A 57 -8.42 -43.21 16.37
C ASN A 57 -6.96 -43.17 15.88
N PHE A 58 -6.02 -43.44 16.78
CA PHE A 58 -4.59 -43.59 16.47
C PHE A 58 -3.97 -44.78 17.21
N ILE A 59 -2.92 -45.34 16.61
CA ILE A 59 -2.12 -46.43 17.21
C ILE A 59 -0.64 -46.13 16.99
N ILE A 60 0.15 -46.11 18.07
CA ILE A 60 1.61 -45.97 18.05
C ILE A 60 2.23 -47.18 18.75
N SER A 61 3.02 -47.95 18.02
CA SER A 61 3.75 -49.10 18.56
C SER A 61 5.08 -48.68 19.18
N ASP A 62 5.55 -49.48 20.13
CA ASP A 62 6.87 -49.38 20.75
C ASP A 62 7.17 -48.05 21.46
N VAL A 63 6.20 -47.42 22.12
CA VAL A 63 6.40 -46.15 22.84
C VAL A 63 7.12 -46.42 24.17
N PRO A 64 8.23 -45.72 24.51
CA PRO A 64 8.89 -45.89 25.81
C PRO A 64 7.94 -45.59 26.97
N ALA A 65 7.95 -46.42 28.01
CA ALA A 65 7.19 -46.16 29.24
C ALA A 65 7.56 -44.79 29.85
N GLY A 66 6.55 -43.96 30.12
CA GLY A 66 6.73 -42.60 30.66
C GLY A 66 7.02 -41.50 29.62
N ALA A 67 7.06 -41.83 28.31
CA ALA A 67 7.17 -40.82 27.25
C ALA A 67 5.93 -39.91 27.21
N LYS A 68 6.09 -38.67 26.73
CA LYS A 68 4.98 -37.75 26.48
C LYS A 68 4.56 -37.83 25.01
N VAL A 69 3.27 -37.68 24.78
CA VAL A 69 2.65 -37.64 23.45
C VAL A 69 2.07 -36.26 23.26
N THR A 70 2.52 -35.58 22.22
CA THR A 70 1.97 -34.29 21.79
C THR A 70 1.01 -34.53 20.64
N ILE A 71 -0.24 -34.08 20.82
CA ILE A 71 -1.28 -34.14 19.80
C ILE A 71 -1.48 -32.73 19.26
N SER A 72 -1.35 -32.55 17.96
CA SER A 72 -1.57 -31.27 17.29
C SER A 72 -2.51 -31.43 16.10
N TYR A 73 -3.39 -30.46 15.91
CA TYR A 73 -4.27 -30.38 14.75
C TYR A 73 -4.38 -28.92 14.32
N LEU A 74 -4.45 -28.69 13.01
CA LEU A 74 -4.49 -27.35 12.45
C LEU A 74 -5.76 -26.63 12.92
N GLY A 75 -5.60 -25.46 13.57
CA GLY A 75 -6.70 -24.69 14.16
C GLY A 75 -7.17 -25.17 15.54
N MET A 76 -6.44 -26.08 16.18
CA MET A 76 -6.69 -26.52 17.56
C MET A 76 -5.44 -26.36 18.43
N LYS A 77 -5.64 -26.10 19.71
CA LYS A 77 -4.56 -25.98 20.69
C LYS A 77 -3.87 -27.33 20.87
N ALA A 78 -2.58 -27.39 20.57
CA ALA A 78 -1.77 -28.59 20.78
C ALA A 78 -1.80 -29.02 22.26
N THR A 79 -2.01 -30.31 22.49
CA THR A 79 -2.17 -30.87 23.83
C THR A 79 -1.13 -31.97 24.05
N THR A 80 -0.32 -31.84 25.09
CA THR A 80 0.73 -32.81 25.46
C THR A 80 0.34 -33.56 26.72
N LEU A 81 0.31 -34.90 26.65
CA LEU A 81 -0.11 -35.79 27.74
C LEU A 81 0.90 -36.93 27.90
N ALA A 82 0.94 -37.57 29.07
CA ALA A 82 1.76 -38.77 29.26
C ALA A 82 1.18 -39.95 28.46
N ALA A 83 2.04 -40.73 27.81
CA ALA A 83 1.65 -41.91 27.04
C ALA A 83 1.06 -43.01 27.94
N THR A 84 -0.19 -43.39 27.70
CA THR A 84 -0.84 -44.56 28.33
C THR A 84 -1.29 -45.56 27.26
N THR A 85 -1.58 -46.80 27.64
CA THR A 85 -2.04 -47.86 26.71
C THR A 85 -3.36 -47.54 26.00
N GLN A 86 -4.24 -46.78 26.67
CA GLN A 86 -5.45 -46.17 26.12
C GLN A 86 -5.51 -44.68 26.46
N MET A 87 -5.75 -43.83 25.46
CA MET A 87 -5.86 -42.38 25.62
C MET A 87 -7.16 -41.87 24.99
N LEU A 88 -7.91 -41.03 25.71
CA LEU A 88 -8.91 -40.15 25.12
C LEU A 88 -8.36 -38.73 25.21
N VAL A 89 -8.19 -38.07 24.07
CA VAL A 89 -7.59 -36.73 24.01
C VAL A 89 -8.62 -35.76 23.46
N THR A 90 -9.07 -34.83 24.31
CA THR A 90 -9.95 -33.75 23.87
C THR A 90 -9.11 -32.56 23.41
N LEU A 91 -9.14 -32.26 22.12
CA LEU A 91 -8.56 -31.04 21.57
C LEU A 91 -9.56 -29.89 21.65
N THR A 92 -9.08 -28.74 22.09
CA THR A 92 -9.86 -27.51 22.09
C THR A 92 -9.51 -26.68 20.87
N ASP A 93 -10.52 -26.11 20.19
CA ASP A 93 -10.26 -25.17 19.10
C ASP A 93 -9.38 -24.02 19.57
N ASP A 94 -8.48 -23.59 18.70
CA ASP A 94 -7.66 -22.40 18.90
C ASP A 94 -8.48 -21.15 18.59
N SER A 95 -9.63 -21.03 19.25
CA SER A 95 -10.62 -19.95 19.07
C SER A 95 -10.29 -18.69 19.88
N LYS A 96 -9.21 -18.71 20.67
CA LYS A 96 -8.82 -17.60 21.53
C LYS A 96 -7.79 -16.70 20.83
N MET A 97 -8.25 -15.83 19.93
CA MET A 97 -7.45 -14.70 19.41
C MET A 97 -6.75 -13.90 20.54
N LEU A 98 -7.34 -13.90 21.73
CA LEU A 98 -6.86 -13.18 22.91
C LEU A 98 -5.56 -13.73 23.52
N ASP A 99 -5.26 -15.02 23.34
CA ASP A 99 -4.03 -15.64 23.86
C ASP A 99 -2.87 -15.61 22.84
N GLU A 100 -3.13 -15.09 21.63
CA GLU A 100 -2.14 -14.92 20.58
C GLU A 100 -1.03 -13.96 21.03
N VAL A 101 0.23 -14.33 20.78
CA VAL A 101 1.40 -13.51 21.07
C VAL A 101 1.77 -12.70 19.83
N VAL A 102 1.80 -11.38 19.96
CA VAL A 102 2.05 -10.43 18.87
C VAL A 102 3.26 -9.57 19.18
N ALA A 103 3.99 -9.15 18.13
CA ALA A 103 5.12 -8.25 18.28
C ALA A 103 4.66 -6.81 18.60
N ILE A 104 5.26 -6.17 19.61
CA ILE A 104 4.89 -4.82 20.08
C ILE A 104 6.09 -3.89 20.15
N GLY A 105 7.00 -3.93 19.17
CA GLY A 105 8.29 -3.27 19.27
C GLY A 105 9.44 -4.25 19.42
N TYR A 106 10.32 -3.94 20.37
CA TYR A 106 11.45 -4.79 20.79
C TYR A 106 11.05 -5.97 21.70
N GLY A 107 9.76 -6.28 21.79
CA GLY A 107 9.22 -7.36 22.61
C GLY A 107 7.91 -7.90 22.04
N SER A 108 7.32 -8.85 22.75
CA SER A 108 6.05 -9.49 22.39
C SER A 108 5.07 -9.47 23.56
N ALA A 109 3.78 -9.36 23.28
CA ALA A 109 2.72 -9.39 24.28
C ALA A 109 1.54 -10.21 23.79
N LYS A 110 0.73 -10.74 24.71
CA LYS A 110 -0.53 -11.37 24.33
C LYS A 110 -1.54 -10.29 23.95
N VAL A 111 -2.42 -10.57 23.00
CA VAL A 111 -3.47 -9.63 22.56
C VAL A 111 -4.33 -9.15 23.75
N LYS A 112 -4.65 -10.03 24.69
CA LYS A 112 -5.41 -9.65 25.90
C LYS A 112 -4.68 -8.64 26.79
N ASP A 113 -3.35 -8.66 26.82
CA ASP A 113 -2.50 -7.82 27.67
C ASP A 113 -2.22 -6.43 27.04
N LEU A 114 -2.72 -6.17 25.82
CA LEU A 114 -2.53 -4.91 25.13
C LEU A 114 -3.39 -3.78 25.70
N THR A 115 -2.77 -2.62 25.93
CA THR A 115 -3.40 -1.38 26.38
C THR A 115 -3.71 -0.39 25.25
N SER A 116 -3.28 -0.70 24.02
CA SER A 116 -3.50 0.09 22.80
C SER A 116 -4.07 -0.79 21.68
N PRO A 117 -4.77 -0.22 20.70
CA PRO A 117 -5.30 -0.98 19.57
C PRO A 117 -4.20 -1.39 18.60
N ILE A 118 -3.96 -2.70 18.55
CA ILE A 118 -3.09 -3.32 17.55
C ILE A 118 -3.95 -4.29 16.77
N VAL A 119 -3.99 -4.10 15.46
CA VAL A 119 -4.70 -5.02 14.56
C VAL A 119 -3.69 -5.93 13.91
N VAL A 120 -3.93 -7.24 13.97
CA VAL A 120 -3.05 -8.26 13.38
C VAL A 120 -3.76 -8.92 12.22
N VAL A 121 -3.08 -8.98 11.07
CA VAL A 121 -3.51 -9.71 9.89
C VAL A 121 -2.54 -10.85 9.66
N LYS A 122 -3.06 -12.07 9.66
CA LYS A 122 -2.26 -13.29 9.46
C LYS A 122 -1.85 -13.48 8.01
N GLY A 123 -0.71 -14.11 7.77
CA GLY A 123 -0.17 -14.39 6.44
C GLY A 123 -1.15 -15.12 5.53
N GLU A 124 -1.94 -16.05 6.05
CA GLU A 124 -2.95 -16.79 5.28
C GLU A 124 -3.99 -15.86 4.64
N GLN A 125 -4.37 -14.79 5.35
CA GLN A 125 -5.31 -13.80 4.82
C GLN A 125 -4.68 -12.98 3.70
N LEU A 126 -3.35 -12.78 3.70
CA LEU A 126 -2.64 -12.09 2.63
C LEU A 126 -2.55 -12.96 1.36
N LEU A 127 -2.36 -14.27 1.53
CA LEU A 127 -2.22 -15.24 0.44
C LEU A 127 -3.51 -15.47 -0.36
N SER A 128 -4.65 -15.09 0.20
CA SER A 128 -5.92 -15.07 -0.56
C SER A 128 -5.90 -14.05 -1.71
N THR A 129 -5.00 -13.06 -1.70
CA THR A 129 -4.97 -11.98 -2.70
C THR A 129 -3.70 -12.03 -3.53
N PRO A 130 -3.77 -12.34 -4.85
CA PRO A 130 -2.61 -12.31 -5.72
C PRO A 130 -2.16 -10.86 -5.93
N SER A 131 -1.08 -10.48 -5.27
CA SER A 131 -0.57 -9.11 -5.27
C SER A 131 0.95 -9.10 -5.34
N SER A 132 1.51 -8.11 -6.04
CA SER A 132 2.94 -7.86 -6.10
C SER A 132 3.50 -7.24 -4.80
N SER A 133 2.64 -6.67 -3.95
CA SER A 133 3.00 -6.05 -2.68
C SER A 133 2.11 -6.52 -1.53
N PRO A 134 2.65 -6.83 -0.34
CA PRO A 134 1.87 -7.24 0.83
C PRO A 134 0.85 -6.19 1.27
N MET A 135 1.17 -4.90 1.16
CA MET A 135 0.25 -3.83 1.56
C MET A 135 -0.98 -3.74 0.66
N ALA A 136 -0.86 -4.11 -0.60
CA ALA A 136 -2.01 -4.15 -1.50
C ALA A 136 -2.96 -5.31 -1.14
N ALA A 137 -2.44 -6.43 -0.61
CA ALA A 137 -3.24 -7.53 -0.07
C ALA A 137 -3.93 -7.19 1.28
N MET A 138 -3.43 -6.19 2.00
CA MET A 138 -4.03 -5.68 3.25
C MET A 138 -5.25 -4.77 3.02
N GLN A 139 -5.49 -4.32 1.79
CA GLN A 139 -6.53 -3.35 1.50
C GLN A 139 -7.91 -3.87 1.93
N GLY A 140 -8.60 -3.08 2.76
CA GLY A 140 -9.92 -3.42 3.28
C GLY A 140 -9.96 -4.47 4.40
N LYS A 141 -8.80 -4.92 4.92
CA LYS A 141 -8.74 -5.87 6.06
C LYS A 141 -8.59 -5.21 7.43
N VAL A 142 -8.16 -3.93 7.48
CA VAL A 142 -7.86 -3.22 8.73
C VAL A 142 -8.62 -1.89 8.82
N ALA A 143 -9.42 -1.71 9.88
CA ALA A 143 -10.07 -0.44 10.19
C ALA A 143 -9.04 0.66 10.50
N GLY A 144 -9.24 1.85 9.92
CA GLY A 144 -8.37 3.01 10.14
C GLY A 144 -7.11 3.03 9.27
N VAL A 145 -7.00 2.12 8.30
CA VAL A 145 -5.89 2.08 7.34
C VAL A 145 -6.44 2.27 5.94
N ASN A 146 -6.07 3.39 5.31
CA ASN A 146 -6.35 3.64 3.90
C ASN A 146 -5.15 3.16 3.07
N VAL A 147 -5.42 2.27 2.10
CA VAL A 147 -4.43 1.78 1.13
C VAL A 147 -4.93 2.20 -0.24
N VAL A 148 -4.11 2.95 -0.99
CA VAL A 148 -4.44 3.40 -2.35
C VAL A 148 -3.48 2.73 -3.33
N ASN A 149 -4.01 1.87 -4.19
CA ASN A 149 -3.25 1.06 -5.14
C ASN A 149 -2.89 1.84 -6.42
N SER A 150 -1.85 1.37 -7.11
CA SER A 150 -1.47 1.82 -8.46
C SER A 150 -1.59 0.67 -9.45
N GLY A 151 -2.01 0.97 -10.68
CA GLY A 151 -2.06 -0.03 -11.76
C GLY A 151 -0.70 -0.30 -12.42
N VAL A 152 0.31 0.53 -12.15
CA VAL A 152 1.64 0.40 -12.76
C VAL A 152 2.32 -0.88 -12.25
N PRO A 153 2.84 -1.77 -13.14
CA PRO A 153 3.54 -2.99 -12.72
C PRO A 153 4.67 -2.70 -11.73
N GLY A 154 4.71 -3.45 -10.63
CA GLY A 154 5.73 -3.29 -9.58
C GLY A 154 5.59 -2.04 -8.68
N ALA A 155 4.61 -1.16 -8.91
CA ALA A 155 4.38 -0.01 -8.05
C ALA A 155 3.72 -0.42 -6.73
N GLY A 156 4.23 0.10 -5.61
CA GLY A 156 3.61 -0.09 -4.29
C GLY A 156 2.42 0.81 -4.04
N PRO A 157 1.52 0.43 -3.13
CA PRO A 157 0.43 1.28 -2.71
C PRO A 157 0.92 2.43 -1.80
N THR A 158 0.13 3.49 -1.76
CA THR A 158 0.25 4.53 -0.73
C THR A 158 -0.58 4.12 0.48
N VAL A 159 0.01 4.19 1.68
CA VAL A 159 -0.65 3.78 2.93
C VAL A 159 -0.78 4.98 3.87
N ARG A 160 -1.95 5.15 4.48
CA ARG A 160 -2.24 6.16 5.50
C ARG A 160 -2.93 5.50 6.68
N VAL A 161 -2.41 5.73 7.88
CA VAL A 161 -3.02 5.25 9.13
C VAL A 161 -3.68 6.43 9.83
N ARG A 162 -4.99 6.34 10.07
CA ARG A 162 -5.83 7.39 10.69
C ARG A 162 -5.74 8.76 9.99
N GLY A 163 -5.66 8.75 8.66
CA GLY A 163 -5.69 9.94 7.81
C GLY A 163 -4.32 10.59 7.59
N THR A 164 -4.33 11.83 7.11
CA THR A 164 -3.12 12.62 6.80
C THR A 164 -2.82 13.55 7.98
N GLY A 165 -1.66 13.38 8.62
CA GLY A 165 -1.31 14.09 9.84
C GLY A 165 -0.36 15.27 9.68
N SER A 166 0.33 15.38 8.53
CA SER A 166 1.35 16.40 8.26
C SER A 166 1.18 16.98 6.86
N PHE A 167 1.62 18.22 6.66
CA PHE A 167 1.67 18.87 5.33
C PHE A 167 2.78 18.32 4.43
N SER A 168 3.65 17.48 4.98
CA SER A 168 4.77 16.84 4.31
C SER A 168 4.46 15.37 4.00
N ASN A 169 5.24 14.43 4.55
CA ASN A 169 5.05 12.99 4.39
C ASN A 169 4.15 12.43 5.51
N SER A 170 3.19 11.60 5.12
CA SER A 170 2.26 10.89 6.03
C SER A 170 2.29 9.37 5.84
N ASN A 171 3.35 8.81 5.26
CA ASN A 171 3.57 7.36 5.19
C ASN A 171 3.85 6.79 6.60
N PRO A 172 3.36 5.58 6.93
CA PRO A 172 3.72 4.90 8.17
C PRO A 172 5.17 4.39 8.11
N LEU A 173 5.73 4.11 9.28
CA LEU A 173 6.98 3.35 9.39
C LEU A 173 6.70 1.87 9.17
N TYR A 174 7.49 1.19 8.32
CA TYR A 174 7.47 -0.26 8.21
C TYR A 174 8.59 -0.86 9.05
N VAL A 175 8.31 -1.93 9.78
CA VAL A 175 9.29 -2.63 10.61
C VAL A 175 9.30 -4.12 10.28
N ILE A 176 10.34 -4.63 9.62
CA ILE A 176 10.44 -6.05 9.27
C ILE A 176 11.44 -6.72 10.22
N ASP A 177 10.98 -7.66 11.04
CA ASP A 177 11.82 -8.35 12.04
C ASP A 177 12.68 -7.42 12.93
N GLY A 178 12.23 -6.17 13.13
CA GLY A 178 12.93 -5.13 13.90
C GLY A 178 13.67 -4.06 13.07
N MET A 179 13.78 -4.23 11.75
CA MET A 179 14.46 -3.26 10.85
C MET A 179 13.49 -2.24 10.26
N PHE A 180 13.91 -0.98 10.15
CA PHE A 180 13.07 0.14 9.69
C PHE A 180 13.12 0.33 8.17
N TYR A 181 11.96 0.53 7.56
CA TYR A 181 11.81 0.75 6.13
C TYR A 181 10.79 1.83 5.82
N ASP A 182 10.96 2.47 4.66
CA ASP A 182 9.99 3.44 4.12
C ASP A 182 8.94 2.78 3.22
N ASN A 183 9.20 1.58 2.70
CA ASN A 183 8.24 0.74 1.98
C ASN A 183 8.62 -0.75 2.06
N ILE A 184 7.73 -1.63 1.62
CA ILE A 184 7.94 -3.09 1.63
C ILE A 184 7.64 -3.75 0.28
N ASN A 185 7.75 -3.01 -0.82
CA ASN A 185 7.40 -3.51 -2.16
C ASN A 185 8.31 -4.64 -2.65
N PHE A 186 9.45 -4.82 -2.00
CA PHE A 186 10.39 -5.91 -2.26
C PHE A 186 10.00 -7.20 -1.52
N LEU A 187 9.14 -7.14 -0.50
CA LEU A 187 8.77 -8.30 0.31
C LEU A 187 7.71 -9.17 -0.39
N ASN A 188 7.78 -10.47 -0.15
CA ASN A 188 6.83 -11.44 -0.68
C ASN A 188 5.81 -11.85 0.39
N SER A 189 4.53 -11.94 0.03
CA SER A 189 3.45 -12.27 0.99
C SER A 189 3.60 -13.69 1.57
N GLU A 190 4.14 -14.64 0.80
CA GLU A 190 4.40 -16.02 1.24
C GLU A 190 5.46 -16.12 2.34
N ASP A 191 6.28 -15.08 2.54
CA ASP A 191 7.32 -15.06 3.57
C ASP A 191 6.83 -14.47 4.91
N ILE A 192 5.61 -13.92 4.92
CA ILE A 192 5.02 -13.21 6.06
C ILE A 192 4.28 -14.19 6.97
N GLU A 193 4.54 -14.11 8.26
CA GLU A 193 3.78 -14.79 9.31
C GLU A 193 2.57 -13.94 9.71
N ASP A 194 2.80 -12.66 10.00
CA ASP A 194 1.76 -11.69 10.32
C ASP A 194 2.19 -10.25 10.00
N ILE A 195 1.19 -9.40 9.82
CA ILE A 195 1.32 -7.94 9.77
C ILE A 195 0.54 -7.35 10.95
N SER A 196 1.24 -6.66 11.85
CA SER A 196 0.66 -5.96 12.98
C SER A 196 0.66 -4.45 12.72
N VAL A 197 -0.50 -3.80 12.76
CA VAL A 197 -0.66 -2.35 12.55
C VAL A 197 -0.87 -1.66 13.89
N LEU A 198 0.09 -0.81 14.27
CA LEU A 198 0.06 0.03 15.45
C LEU A 198 -0.51 1.38 15.04
N LYS A 199 -1.81 1.56 15.27
CA LYS A 199 -2.57 2.76 14.85
C LYS A 199 -2.44 3.93 15.81
N ASP A 200 -2.22 3.62 17.08
CA ASP A 200 -2.19 4.58 18.19
C ASP A 200 -0.75 5.00 18.53
N ALA A 201 -0.59 6.29 18.85
CA ALA A 201 0.67 6.86 19.29
C ALA A 201 1.30 6.09 20.46
N SER A 202 0.50 5.59 21.41
CA SER A 202 1.05 4.88 22.58
C SER A 202 1.69 3.54 22.24
N ALA A 203 1.10 2.78 21.30
CA ALA A 203 1.71 1.56 20.80
C ALA A 203 2.99 1.85 19.99
N ALA A 204 2.94 2.89 19.17
CA ALA A 204 3.99 3.30 18.25
C ALA A 204 5.19 3.99 18.94
N ALA A 205 5.01 4.53 20.16
CA ALA A 205 6.00 5.35 20.88
C ALA A 205 7.39 4.74 21.04
N ILE A 206 7.49 3.41 21.10
CA ILE A 206 8.78 2.75 21.23
C ILE A 206 9.67 2.92 20.00
N TYR A 207 9.07 3.11 18.82
CA TYR A 207 9.78 3.33 17.55
C TYR A 207 10.14 4.80 17.30
N GLY A 208 9.68 5.70 18.17
CA GLY A 208 10.08 7.10 18.20
C GLY A 208 9.59 7.92 17.03
N VAL A 209 10.41 8.87 16.61
CA VAL A 209 10.01 9.97 15.71
C VAL A 209 9.60 9.59 14.29
N ARG A 210 9.92 8.37 13.83
CA ARG A 210 9.43 7.83 12.55
C ARG A 210 8.02 7.26 12.66
N ALA A 211 7.56 7.00 13.87
CA ALA A 211 6.31 6.30 14.16
C ALA A 211 5.09 7.25 14.21
N ALA A 212 5.28 8.55 14.00
CA ALA A 212 4.24 9.58 14.05
C ALA A 212 3.00 9.23 13.23
N ASN A 213 3.17 8.55 12.10
CA ASN A 213 2.12 8.19 11.15
C ASN A 213 1.65 6.74 11.29
N GLY A 214 1.88 6.12 12.45
CA GLY A 214 1.62 4.71 12.69
C GLY A 214 2.79 3.80 12.27
N VAL A 215 2.75 2.56 12.74
CA VAL A 215 3.78 1.55 12.42
C VAL A 215 3.12 0.29 11.89
N VAL A 216 3.67 -0.25 10.81
CA VAL A 216 3.31 -1.55 10.25
C VAL A 216 4.47 -2.50 10.56
N ILE A 217 4.29 -3.38 11.54
CA ILE A 217 5.26 -4.42 11.89
C ILE A 217 4.97 -5.64 11.04
N ILE A 218 6.01 -6.21 10.45
CA ILE A 218 5.94 -7.43 9.68
C ILE A 218 6.83 -8.47 10.36
N THR A 219 6.19 -9.53 10.82
CA THR A 219 6.87 -10.73 11.32
C THR A 219 6.98 -11.69 10.17
N THR A 220 8.17 -12.21 9.94
CA THR A 220 8.38 -13.20 8.89
C THR A 220 8.45 -14.61 9.42
N LYS A 221 8.08 -15.56 8.56
CA LYS A 221 8.04 -16.98 8.93
C LYS A 221 9.39 -17.44 9.48
N LYS A 222 9.32 -18.21 10.56
CA LYS A 222 10.45 -18.83 11.25
C LYS A 222 10.24 -20.33 11.39
N GLY A 223 11.33 -21.08 11.41
CA GLY A 223 11.32 -22.49 11.78
C GLY A 223 11.00 -22.69 13.25
N GLN A 224 10.53 -23.88 13.60
CA GLN A 224 10.28 -24.30 14.99
C GLN A 224 11.38 -25.25 15.47
N ARG A 225 11.66 -25.23 16.78
CA ARG A 225 12.63 -26.16 17.38
C ARG A 225 12.11 -27.58 17.29
N ASN A 226 13.02 -28.51 17.08
CA ASN A 226 12.72 -29.93 16.88
C ASN A 226 11.74 -30.20 15.72
N GLN A 227 11.61 -29.27 14.77
CA GLN A 227 10.80 -29.42 13.57
C GLN A 227 11.63 -30.03 12.45
N LYS A 228 11.13 -31.11 11.85
CA LYS A 228 11.71 -31.66 10.61
C LYS A 228 11.71 -30.58 9.52
N ALA A 229 12.69 -30.65 8.62
CA ALA A 229 12.70 -29.78 7.45
C ALA A 229 11.39 -29.95 6.68
N GLN A 230 10.65 -28.85 6.53
CA GLN A 230 9.45 -28.75 5.71
C GLN A 230 9.80 -27.94 4.47
N ILE A 231 9.44 -28.47 3.30
CA ILE A 231 9.63 -27.78 2.03
C ILE A 231 8.24 -27.41 1.51
N SER A 232 8.08 -26.13 1.18
CA SER A 232 6.86 -25.60 0.59
C SER A 232 7.15 -24.96 -0.75
N TYR A 233 6.28 -25.22 -1.71
CA TYR A 233 6.20 -24.48 -2.96
C TYR A 233 4.84 -23.82 -3.04
N ASP A 234 4.82 -22.54 -3.34
CA ASP A 234 3.62 -21.74 -3.57
C ASP A 234 3.79 -21.05 -4.92
N GLY A 235 2.84 -21.20 -5.83
CA GLY A 235 2.91 -20.47 -7.09
C GLY A 235 1.57 -20.31 -7.78
N TYR A 236 1.47 -19.26 -8.60
CA TYR A 236 0.28 -19.00 -9.40
C TYR A 236 0.65 -18.43 -10.76
N VAL A 237 -0.23 -18.63 -11.73
CA VAL A 237 -0.22 -17.96 -13.04
C VAL A 237 -1.57 -17.31 -13.25
N GLY A 238 -1.59 -16.11 -13.85
CA GLY A 238 -2.83 -15.42 -14.13
C GLY A 238 -2.77 -14.41 -15.27
N ILE A 239 -3.95 -13.86 -15.56
CA ILE A 239 -4.18 -12.85 -16.59
C ILE A 239 -4.78 -11.61 -15.93
N GLN A 240 -4.18 -10.46 -16.24
CA GLN A 240 -4.62 -9.14 -15.85
C GLN A 240 -5.32 -8.46 -17.03
N GLN A 241 -6.44 -7.80 -16.78
CA GLN A 241 -7.14 -6.97 -17.77
C GLN A 241 -7.63 -5.68 -17.13
N ALA A 242 -7.61 -4.58 -17.88
CA ALA A 242 -8.20 -3.32 -17.44
C ALA A 242 -9.70 -3.50 -17.19
N THR A 243 -10.20 -2.88 -16.14
CA THR A 243 -11.64 -2.78 -15.84
C THR A 243 -12.08 -1.33 -15.93
N ASN A 244 -13.38 -1.10 -16.16
CA ASN A 244 -13.96 0.25 -16.21
C ASN A 244 -13.22 1.19 -17.18
N VAL A 245 -12.90 0.68 -18.37
CA VAL A 245 -12.31 1.48 -19.45
C VAL A 245 -13.30 2.58 -19.81
N LEU A 246 -12.89 3.84 -19.64
CA LEU A 246 -13.73 5.00 -19.94
C LEU A 246 -14.12 4.98 -21.42
N LYS A 247 -15.41 5.12 -21.70
CA LYS A 247 -15.92 5.21 -23.07
C LYS A 247 -15.71 6.62 -23.61
N MET A 248 -15.04 6.71 -24.74
CA MET A 248 -14.78 7.97 -25.42
C MET A 248 -15.85 8.25 -26.47
N ALA A 249 -16.07 9.52 -26.81
CA ALA A 249 -16.86 9.88 -27.97
C ALA A 249 -16.19 9.31 -29.22
N ASN A 250 -16.97 8.61 -30.03
CA ASN A 250 -16.56 8.11 -31.33
C ASN A 250 -16.44 9.25 -32.35
N SER A 251 -15.94 8.98 -33.55
CA SER A 251 -15.72 10.00 -34.59
C SER A 251 -16.97 10.85 -34.90
N SER A 252 -18.14 10.22 -35.05
CA SER A 252 -19.39 10.93 -35.33
C SER A 252 -19.84 11.79 -34.15
N GLN A 253 -19.80 11.25 -32.92
CA GLN A 253 -20.18 11.97 -31.71
C GLN A 253 -19.27 13.18 -31.47
N TYR A 254 -17.95 12.98 -31.58
CA TYR A 254 -16.96 14.06 -31.45
C TYR A 254 -17.17 15.15 -32.50
N ALA A 255 -17.48 14.76 -33.74
CA ALA A 255 -17.71 15.71 -34.81
C ALA A 255 -18.98 16.54 -34.61
N GLN A 256 -20.07 15.90 -34.18
CA GLN A 256 -21.30 16.59 -33.80
C GLN A 256 -21.06 17.58 -32.66
N MET A 257 -20.36 17.17 -31.59
CA MET A 257 -20.03 18.08 -30.48
C MET A 257 -19.32 19.35 -30.93
N LEU A 258 -18.25 19.22 -31.73
CA LEU A 258 -17.51 20.41 -32.17
C LEU A 258 -18.28 21.24 -33.20
N MET A 259 -19.01 20.62 -34.12
CA MET A 259 -19.80 21.37 -35.11
C MET A 259 -21.03 22.06 -34.50
N GLU A 260 -21.66 21.47 -33.46
CA GLU A 260 -22.68 22.14 -32.64
C GLU A 260 -22.09 23.32 -31.86
N ALA A 261 -20.85 23.20 -31.39
CA ALA A 261 -20.17 24.25 -30.66
C ALA A 261 -19.81 25.44 -31.57
N ASP A 262 -19.17 25.16 -32.72
CA ASP A 262 -18.87 26.14 -33.76
C ASP A 262 -18.60 25.45 -35.11
N PHE A 263 -19.63 25.39 -35.96
CA PHE A 263 -19.53 24.77 -37.29
C PHE A 263 -18.44 25.43 -38.16
N ALA A 264 -18.35 26.76 -38.16
CA ALA A 264 -17.43 27.49 -39.02
C ALA A 264 -15.97 27.22 -38.64
N ALA A 265 -15.69 27.15 -37.33
CA ALA A 265 -14.35 26.87 -36.82
C ALA A 265 -13.90 25.41 -37.07
N TYR A 266 -14.81 24.43 -37.00
CA TYR A 266 -14.41 23.03 -36.93
C TYR A 266 -14.72 22.15 -38.16
N ASN A 267 -15.60 22.56 -39.07
CA ASN A 267 -15.98 21.71 -40.22
C ASN A 267 -14.79 21.28 -41.11
N SER A 268 -13.72 22.09 -41.17
CA SER A 268 -12.53 21.80 -41.99
C SER A 268 -11.75 20.57 -41.51
N TYR A 269 -11.64 20.33 -40.20
CA TYR A 269 -10.95 19.15 -39.65
C TYR A 269 -11.66 17.86 -40.07
N PHE A 270 -12.99 17.87 -40.05
CA PHE A 270 -13.82 16.70 -40.37
C PHE A 270 -13.84 16.39 -41.87
N LYS A 271 -13.92 17.42 -42.73
CA LYS A 271 -13.77 17.25 -44.18
C LYS A 271 -12.40 16.70 -44.53
N ALA A 272 -11.33 17.24 -43.94
CA ALA A 272 -9.97 16.74 -44.16
C ALA A 272 -9.79 15.27 -43.73
N SER A 273 -10.41 14.87 -42.61
CA SER A 273 -10.47 13.46 -42.19
C SER A 273 -11.19 12.58 -43.22
N ILE A 274 -12.38 12.99 -43.67
CA ILE A 274 -13.18 12.24 -44.64
C ILE A 274 -12.45 12.11 -45.98
N ASP A 275 -11.87 13.20 -46.48
CA ASP A 275 -11.13 13.22 -47.74
C ASP A 275 -9.88 12.32 -47.69
N ARG A 276 -9.22 12.20 -46.53
CA ARG A 276 -7.98 11.42 -46.37
C ARG A 276 -8.23 9.95 -46.02
N PHE A 277 -9.18 9.67 -45.15
CA PHE A 277 -9.39 8.34 -44.55
C PHE A 277 -10.72 7.68 -44.94
N GLY A 278 -11.55 8.35 -45.74
CA GLY A 278 -12.85 7.87 -46.22
C GLY A 278 -14.02 8.35 -45.36
N GLY A 279 -15.25 8.19 -45.87
CA GLY A 279 -16.48 8.70 -45.26
C GLY A 279 -17.34 9.47 -46.26
N SER A 280 -18.30 10.27 -45.75
CA SER A 280 -19.13 11.15 -46.57
C SER A 280 -19.64 12.34 -45.77
N TYR A 281 -19.51 13.54 -46.35
CA TYR A 281 -20.11 14.80 -45.90
C TYR A 281 -21.12 15.35 -46.92
N ALA A 282 -21.71 14.48 -47.76
CA ALA A 282 -22.64 14.88 -48.81
C ALA A 282 -24.01 15.36 -48.27
N ASP A 283 -24.38 14.93 -47.07
CA ASP A 283 -25.59 15.41 -46.39
C ASP A 283 -25.40 16.86 -45.92
N ALA A 284 -26.41 17.68 -46.11
CA ALA A 284 -26.42 19.06 -45.64
C ALA A 284 -26.50 19.13 -44.10
N ASP A 285 -27.12 18.12 -43.48
CA ASP A 285 -27.11 17.95 -42.03
C ASP A 285 -25.84 17.22 -41.59
N PHE A 286 -24.97 17.93 -40.87
CA PHE A 286 -23.70 17.38 -40.40
C PHE A 286 -23.87 16.23 -39.41
N HIS A 287 -25.05 16.07 -38.80
CA HIS A 287 -25.33 14.95 -37.90
C HIS A 287 -25.31 13.60 -38.65
N ASN A 288 -25.54 13.61 -39.96
CA ASN A 288 -25.55 12.42 -40.82
C ASN A 288 -24.19 12.14 -41.50
N TRP A 289 -23.15 12.92 -41.20
CA TRP A 289 -21.83 12.67 -41.78
C TRP A 289 -21.22 11.36 -41.26
N THR A 290 -20.51 10.66 -42.15
CA THR A 290 -19.86 9.37 -41.87
C THR A 290 -18.35 9.48 -41.99
N TYR A 291 -17.63 8.69 -41.19
CA TYR A 291 -16.17 8.74 -41.08
C TYR A 291 -15.59 7.36 -41.35
N GLY A 292 -14.54 7.29 -42.17
CA GLY A 292 -13.80 6.05 -42.47
C GLY A 292 -12.83 5.63 -41.38
N SER A 293 -12.56 6.52 -40.41
CA SER A 293 -11.77 6.24 -39.22
C SER A 293 -12.57 6.49 -37.96
N ASP A 294 -12.53 5.53 -37.04
CA ASP A 294 -13.14 5.60 -35.70
C ASP A 294 -12.23 4.92 -34.67
N THR A 295 -11.02 5.47 -34.49
CA THR A 295 -9.99 4.87 -33.64
C THR A 295 -10.35 4.97 -32.16
N ASN A 296 -10.53 3.81 -31.51
CA ASN A 296 -10.60 3.74 -30.06
C ASN A 296 -9.19 3.68 -29.44
N TRP A 297 -8.61 4.85 -29.15
CA TRP A 297 -7.24 4.97 -28.66
C TRP A 297 -6.95 4.22 -27.35
N TYR A 298 -7.93 4.10 -26.45
CA TYR A 298 -7.75 3.31 -25.23
C TYR A 298 -7.67 1.82 -25.54
N ASN A 299 -8.52 1.30 -26.43
CA ASN A 299 -8.44 -0.09 -26.84
C ASN A 299 -7.12 -0.41 -27.54
N GLU A 300 -6.61 0.50 -28.38
CA GLU A 300 -5.32 0.34 -29.06
C GLU A 300 -4.13 0.32 -28.10
N LEU A 301 -4.21 1.06 -26.99
CA LEU A 301 -3.18 1.06 -25.93
C LEU A 301 -3.28 -0.13 -24.98
N LEU A 302 -4.38 -0.89 -24.95
CA LEU A 302 -4.62 -1.92 -23.95
C LEU A 302 -4.29 -3.34 -24.47
N ARG A 303 -3.78 -4.19 -23.56
CA ARG A 303 -3.63 -5.63 -23.75
C ARG A 303 -4.01 -6.40 -22.49
N LYS A 304 -4.33 -7.68 -22.66
CA LYS A 304 -4.34 -8.64 -21.55
C LYS A 304 -2.89 -8.98 -21.20
N ALA A 305 -2.54 -8.98 -19.92
CA ALA A 305 -1.16 -9.09 -19.47
C ALA A 305 -0.96 -10.25 -18.47
N MET A 306 0.08 -11.05 -18.63
CA MET A 306 0.38 -12.18 -17.75
C MET A 306 0.95 -11.71 -16.40
N ILE A 307 0.64 -12.44 -15.33
CA ILE A 307 1.32 -12.35 -14.03
C ILE A 307 1.63 -13.76 -13.52
N THR A 308 2.80 -13.95 -12.92
CA THR A 308 3.19 -15.23 -12.29
C THR A 308 4.07 -15.01 -11.07
N ASN A 309 3.87 -15.82 -10.04
CA ASN A 309 4.67 -15.81 -8.81
C ASN A 309 5.05 -17.25 -8.46
N HIS A 310 6.30 -17.46 -8.04
CA HIS A 310 6.81 -18.76 -7.61
C HIS A 310 7.66 -18.58 -6.37
N SER A 311 7.30 -19.24 -5.28
CA SER A 311 8.02 -19.21 -4.00
C SER A 311 8.39 -20.62 -3.57
N VAL A 312 9.63 -20.83 -3.19
CA VAL A 312 10.12 -22.07 -2.58
C VAL A 312 10.69 -21.71 -1.21
N ASN A 313 10.15 -22.34 -0.17
CA ASN A 313 10.49 -22.05 1.21
C ASN A 313 10.84 -23.34 1.96
N ILE A 314 11.99 -23.34 2.64
CA ILE A 314 12.48 -24.43 3.48
C ILE A 314 12.57 -23.92 4.91
N SER A 315 11.93 -24.59 5.85
CA SER A 315 11.99 -24.24 7.28
C SER A 315 12.15 -25.47 8.15
N GLY A 316 12.79 -25.32 9.30
CA GLY A 316 12.95 -26.40 10.27
C GLY A 316 13.81 -25.97 11.46
N GLY A 317 14.11 -26.92 12.33
CA GLY A 317 14.98 -26.66 13.48
C GLY A 317 15.37 -27.90 14.25
N SER A 318 16.56 -27.85 14.85
CA SER A 318 17.01 -28.79 15.88
C SER A 318 16.61 -28.28 17.27
N GLU A 319 17.13 -28.90 18.32
CA GLU A 319 16.94 -28.43 19.70
C GLU A 319 17.52 -27.03 19.93
N ARG A 320 18.67 -26.72 19.30
CA ARG A 320 19.42 -25.47 19.51
C ARG A 320 19.39 -24.50 18.33
N ALA A 321 18.94 -24.92 17.15
CA ALA A 321 18.95 -24.08 15.95
C ALA A 321 17.58 -24.07 15.27
N THR A 322 17.10 -22.90 14.84
CA THR A 322 15.98 -22.78 13.90
C THR A 322 16.43 -22.07 12.66
N TYR A 323 15.97 -22.52 11.49
CA TYR A 323 16.35 -21.93 10.21
C TYR A 323 15.17 -21.80 9.25
N THR A 324 15.27 -20.84 8.35
CA THR A 324 14.35 -20.64 7.23
C THR A 324 15.13 -20.09 6.04
N VAL A 325 14.95 -20.68 4.86
CA VAL A 325 15.55 -20.24 3.60
C VAL A 325 14.47 -20.20 2.54
N GLY A 326 14.39 -19.09 1.80
CA GLY A 326 13.35 -18.84 0.82
C GLY A 326 13.89 -18.21 -0.46
N VAL A 327 13.32 -18.61 -1.60
CA VAL A 327 13.53 -17.95 -2.89
C VAL A 327 12.17 -17.66 -3.52
N ASN A 328 11.99 -16.44 -4.01
CA ASN A 328 10.77 -16.04 -4.70
C ASN A 328 11.08 -15.35 -6.03
N TYR A 329 10.35 -15.70 -7.09
CA TYR A 329 10.38 -15.04 -8.39
C TYR A 329 8.98 -14.54 -8.77
N LEU A 330 8.86 -13.24 -9.01
CA LEU A 330 7.66 -12.57 -9.48
C LEU A 330 7.91 -11.97 -10.87
N TYR A 331 7.00 -12.22 -11.80
CA TYR A 331 6.91 -11.53 -13.08
C TYR A 331 5.51 -10.96 -13.27
N GLN A 332 5.42 -9.65 -13.51
CA GLN A 332 4.18 -8.94 -13.78
C GLN A 332 4.33 -8.15 -15.07
N ASN A 333 3.60 -8.53 -16.10
CA ASN A 333 3.52 -7.76 -17.34
C ASN A 333 2.48 -6.63 -17.21
N GLY A 334 2.69 -5.50 -17.89
CA GLY A 334 1.75 -4.39 -17.90
C GLY A 334 0.67 -4.50 -18.97
N ILE A 335 -0.51 -3.94 -18.68
CA ILE A 335 -1.65 -3.83 -19.61
C ILE A 335 -1.50 -2.78 -20.70
N MET A 336 -0.54 -1.85 -20.64
CA MET A 336 -0.23 -1.00 -21.80
C MET A 336 0.44 -1.85 -22.88
N LYS A 337 0.05 -1.71 -24.14
CA LYS A 337 0.56 -2.45 -25.29
C LYS A 337 1.90 -1.86 -25.77
N THR A 338 2.88 -1.86 -24.86
CA THR A 338 4.29 -1.48 -25.09
C THR A 338 5.18 -2.34 -24.18
N ASP A 339 6.48 -2.12 -24.19
CA ASP A 339 7.39 -2.75 -23.23
C ASP A 339 7.22 -2.08 -21.85
N ASN A 340 6.51 -2.76 -20.95
CA ASN A 340 6.33 -2.34 -19.57
C ASN A 340 6.09 -3.56 -18.67
N ASP A 341 7.09 -3.94 -17.89
CA ASP A 341 7.02 -5.11 -17.02
C ASP A 341 7.79 -4.90 -15.72
N TYR A 342 7.50 -5.76 -14.75
CA TYR A 342 8.22 -5.83 -13.49
C TYR A 342 8.65 -7.25 -13.22
N LYS A 343 9.93 -7.42 -12.90
CA LYS A 343 10.55 -8.70 -12.53
C LYS A 343 11.23 -8.54 -11.17
N ARG A 344 10.98 -9.45 -10.23
CA ARG A 344 11.63 -9.45 -8.91
C ARG A 344 12.09 -10.85 -8.53
N LEU A 345 13.34 -10.96 -8.11
CA LEU A 345 13.90 -12.16 -7.48
C LEU A 345 14.29 -11.82 -6.05
N ASN A 346 13.76 -12.58 -5.10
CA ASN A 346 14.07 -12.46 -3.69
C ASN A 346 14.79 -13.71 -3.18
N PHE A 347 15.75 -13.50 -2.29
CA PHE A 347 16.38 -14.52 -1.48
C PHE A 347 16.27 -14.12 -0.01
N ARG A 348 15.87 -15.06 0.84
CA ARG A 348 15.70 -14.87 2.28
C ARG A 348 16.42 -15.98 3.02
N ALA A 349 17.11 -15.62 4.09
CA ALA A 349 17.68 -16.57 5.03
C ALA A 349 17.54 -16.04 6.46
N ARG A 350 17.08 -16.89 7.37
CA ARG A 350 17.04 -16.61 8.81
C ARG A 350 17.59 -17.81 9.57
N VAL A 351 18.45 -17.55 10.54
CA VAL A 351 19.01 -18.56 11.44
C VAL A 351 19.05 -17.98 12.85
N ASP A 352 18.45 -18.68 13.80
CA ASP A 352 18.56 -18.39 15.24
C ASP A 352 19.23 -19.60 15.91
N TYR A 353 20.32 -19.38 16.65
CA TYR A 353 21.13 -20.43 17.28
C TYR A 353 21.37 -20.14 18.76
N ASP A 354 20.90 -21.04 19.62
CA ASP A 354 21.22 -21.06 21.06
C ASP A 354 22.61 -21.66 21.27
N THR A 355 23.65 -20.84 21.09
CA THR A 355 25.05 -21.19 21.31
C THR A 355 25.28 -21.78 22.69
N THR A 356 24.65 -21.18 23.71
CA THR A 356 24.61 -21.68 25.09
C THR A 356 23.21 -21.40 25.66
N ASP A 357 22.93 -21.82 26.89
CA ASP A 357 21.62 -21.54 27.51
C ASP A 357 21.43 -20.05 27.82
N TRP A 358 22.55 -19.33 27.99
CA TRP A 358 22.61 -17.89 28.26
C TRP A 358 22.87 -17.02 27.01
N LEU A 359 23.24 -17.60 25.86
CA LEU A 359 23.55 -16.86 24.64
C LEU A 359 22.81 -17.44 23.43
N THR A 360 21.97 -16.59 22.82
CA THR A 360 21.39 -16.83 21.50
C THR A 360 21.99 -15.84 20.51
N VAL A 361 22.45 -16.32 19.36
CA VAL A 361 22.87 -15.48 18.24
C VAL A 361 21.90 -15.68 17.08
N GLY A 362 21.60 -14.62 16.35
CA GLY A 362 20.73 -14.71 15.19
C GLY A 362 21.20 -13.87 14.02
N PHE A 363 20.89 -14.38 12.84
CA PHE A 363 21.19 -13.78 11.56
C PHE A 363 19.94 -13.79 10.70
N ASN A 364 19.61 -12.63 10.13
CA ASN A 364 18.52 -12.47 9.17
C ASN A 364 19.06 -11.74 7.95
N ALA A 365 18.83 -12.28 6.76
CA ALA A 365 19.22 -11.68 5.50
C ALA A 365 18.06 -11.74 4.52
N MET A 366 17.84 -10.62 3.84
CA MET A 366 16.95 -10.55 2.71
C MET A 366 17.59 -9.76 1.58
N MET A 367 17.67 -10.39 0.42
CA MET A 367 18.24 -9.83 -0.78
C MET A 367 17.17 -9.80 -1.86
N SER A 368 17.06 -8.68 -2.58
CA SER A 368 16.12 -8.52 -3.67
C SER A 368 16.80 -7.92 -4.88
N LYS A 369 16.50 -8.45 -6.06
CA LYS A 369 16.87 -7.83 -7.33
C LYS A 369 15.62 -7.63 -8.17
N ALA A 370 15.30 -6.37 -8.42
CA ALA A 370 14.14 -5.96 -9.18
C ALA A 370 14.55 -5.24 -10.47
N ASN A 371 13.77 -5.46 -11.53
CA ASN A 371 13.88 -4.74 -12.79
C ASN A 371 12.48 -4.28 -13.20
N GLN A 372 12.30 -2.98 -13.38
CA GLN A 372 11.04 -2.34 -13.75
C GLN A 372 11.22 -1.57 -15.05
N GLN A 373 10.49 -1.97 -16.09
CA GLN A 373 10.35 -1.19 -17.32
C GLN A 373 9.09 -0.34 -17.22
N PHE A 374 9.24 0.98 -17.31
CA PHE A 374 8.13 1.92 -17.21
C PHE A 374 7.44 2.14 -18.53
N ALA A 375 6.12 2.25 -18.46
CA ALA A 375 5.31 2.81 -19.54
C ALA A 375 5.35 4.34 -19.53
N ASN A 376 5.15 4.96 -20.70
CA ASN A 376 4.92 6.39 -20.79
C ASN A 376 3.46 6.73 -20.50
N ASN A 377 3.15 7.04 -19.24
CA ASN A 377 1.78 7.34 -18.81
C ASN A 377 1.17 8.56 -19.53
N ALA A 378 1.97 9.43 -20.16
CA ALA A 378 1.47 10.50 -21.02
C ALA A 378 0.57 9.96 -22.15
N ALA A 379 0.81 8.74 -22.63
CA ALA A 379 -0.01 8.10 -23.65
C ALA A 379 -1.48 7.95 -23.20
N TRP A 380 -1.77 7.72 -21.91
CA TRP A 380 -3.15 7.63 -21.40
C TRP A 380 -3.89 8.97 -21.49
N GLN A 381 -3.22 10.08 -21.16
CA GLN A 381 -3.78 11.41 -21.33
C GLN A 381 -3.94 11.75 -22.82
N GLN A 382 -2.96 11.41 -23.64
CA GLN A 382 -3.02 11.67 -25.09
C GLN A 382 -4.13 10.86 -25.76
N ALA A 383 -4.40 9.64 -25.30
CA ALA A 383 -5.54 8.84 -25.77
C ALA A 383 -6.89 9.42 -25.36
N PHE A 384 -7.00 10.08 -24.20
CA PHE A 384 -8.18 10.86 -23.85
C PHE A 384 -8.36 12.07 -24.79
N ASN A 385 -7.25 12.75 -25.11
CA ASN A 385 -7.27 13.97 -25.91
C ASN A 385 -7.50 13.71 -27.42
N ALA A 386 -7.03 12.56 -27.92
CA ALA A 386 -7.03 12.21 -29.34
C ALA A 386 -8.44 11.80 -29.82
N PRO A 387 -8.98 12.43 -30.88
CA PRO A 387 -10.23 12.00 -31.49
C PRO A 387 -10.06 10.76 -32.35
N GLY A 388 -11.16 10.02 -32.56
CA GLY A 388 -11.17 8.82 -33.41
C GLY A 388 -11.04 9.09 -34.91
N ILE A 389 -11.05 10.35 -35.35
CA ILE A 389 -11.17 10.76 -36.76
C ILE A 389 -9.90 10.50 -37.61
N TYR A 390 -8.88 9.87 -37.04
CA TYR A 390 -7.68 9.44 -37.75
C TYR A 390 -7.18 8.09 -37.22
N PRO A 391 -6.63 7.21 -38.09
CA PRO A 391 -6.18 5.87 -37.72
C PRO A 391 -4.89 5.90 -36.90
N VAL A 392 -4.51 4.77 -36.30
CA VAL A 392 -3.19 4.63 -35.64
C VAL A 392 -2.05 4.78 -36.64
N TYR A 393 -2.20 4.16 -37.82
CA TYR A 393 -1.21 4.13 -38.88
C TYR A 393 -1.76 4.78 -40.15
N ASP A 394 -0.90 5.47 -40.89
CA ASP A 394 -1.23 6.15 -42.14
C ASP A 394 -0.14 5.86 -43.18
N GLU A 395 -0.46 5.00 -44.15
CA GLU A 395 0.47 4.61 -45.21
C GLU A 395 0.94 5.80 -46.07
N ASN A 396 0.14 6.88 -46.12
CA ASN A 396 0.45 8.11 -46.83
C ASN A 396 1.36 9.05 -46.02
N ASN A 397 1.68 8.74 -44.75
CA ASN A 397 2.68 9.47 -43.98
C ASN A 397 4.10 8.95 -44.28
N VAL A 398 4.56 9.15 -45.51
CA VAL A 398 5.83 8.57 -46.04
C VAL A 398 7.09 9.03 -45.31
N ASN A 399 7.02 10.16 -44.59
CA ASN A 399 8.15 10.69 -43.82
C ASN A 399 8.23 10.09 -42.42
N ALA A 400 7.18 9.41 -41.95
CA ALA A 400 7.18 8.84 -40.61
C ALA A 400 8.13 7.65 -40.50
N PHE A 401 8.88 7.63 -39.40
CA PHE A 401 9.91 6.63 -39.11
C PHE A 401 10.08 6.50 -37.59
N PRO A 402 10.38 5.31 -37.03
CA PRO A 402 10.50 4.01 -37.70
C PRO A 402 9.22 3.43 -38.30
N GLU A 403 8.07 3.68 -37.66
CA GLU A 403 6.76 3.19 -38.11
C GLU A 403 5.95 4.34 -38.70
N LYS A 404 5.04 4.00 -39.64
CA LYS A 404 4.16 4.97 -40.30
C LYS A 404 2.98 5.38 -39.43
N PHE A 405 3.26 5.83 -38.21
CA PHE A 405 2.23 6.37 -37.32
C PHE A 405 1.58 7.60 -37.97
N THR A 406 0.26 7.71 -37.81
CA THR A 406 -0.49 8.86 -38.32
C THR A 406 -0.07 10.13 -37.60
N SER A 407 0.10 11.22 -38.35
CA SER A 407 0.22 12.55 -37.79
C SER A 407 -1.15 13.22 -37.68
N PRO A 408 -1.54 13.74 -36.50
CA PRO A 408 -2.76 14.55 -36.37
C PRO A 408 -2.78 15.79 -37.29
N SER A 409 -1.61 16.29 -37.73
CA SER A 409 -1.57 17.42 -38.66
C SER A 409 -2.09 17.10 -40.05
N SER A 410 -2.23 15.83 -40.39
CA SER A 410 -2.85 15.38 -41.64
C SER A 410 -4.32 15.78 -41.77
N VAL A 411 -5.00 16.03 -40.64
CA VAL A 411 -6.39 16.51 -40.59
C VAL A 411 -6.48 17.92 -40.00
N GLY A 412 -5.36 18.64 -39.89
CA GLY A 412 -5.31 20.02 -39.42
C GLY A 412 -4.98 20.20 -37.93
N PHE A 413 -4.89 19.13 -37.12
CA PHE A 413 -4.51 19.25 -35.71
C PHE A 413 -3.01 19.47 -35.55
N THR A 414 -2.62 20.54 -34.86
CA THR A 414 -1.21 20.90 -34.69
C THR A 414 -0.73 20.66 -33.25
N ASN A 415 -0.70 21.70 -32.43
CA ASN A 415 -0.16 21.63 -31.08
C ASN A 415 -1.06 20.79 -30.16
N ASN A 416 -0.42 20.08 -29.21
CA ASN A 416 -1.05 19.27 -28.18
C ASN A 416 -1.83 18.03 -28.64
N PHE A 417 -1.84 17.71 -29.94
CA PHE A 417 -2.33 16.44 -30.46
C PHE A 417 -1.18 15.53 -30.83
N TYR A 418 -1.26 14.28 -30.37
CA TYR A 418 -0.21 13.29 -30.56
C TYR A 418 -0.85 11.96 -30.96
N ASN A 419 -0.06 11.09 -31.58
CA ASN A 419 -0.40 9.69 -31.70
C ASN A 419 0.02 8.99 -30.38
N PRO A 420 -0.93 8.61 -29.50
CA PRO A 420 -0.60 8.06 -28.19
C PRO A 420 0.15 6.73 -28.28
N ILE A 421 -0.06 5.95 -29.36
CA ILE A 421 0.66 4.69 -29.59
C ILE A 421 2.14 4.98 -29.86
N ALA A 422 2.45 5.96 -30.72
CA ALA A 422 3.82 6.38 -30.98
C ALA A 422 4.54 6.85 -29.69
N THR A 423 3.86 7.63 -28.86
CA THR A 423 4.38 8.10 -27.56
C THR A 423 4.68 6.95 -26.60
N ALA A 424 3.84 5.91 -26.60
CA ALA A 424 4.05 4.71 -25.79
C ALA A 424 5.17 3.81 -26.33
N THR A 425 5.32 3.73 -27.65
CA THR A 425 6.32 2.86 -28.32
C THR A 425 7.74 3.43 -28.21
N TYR A 426 7.93 4.73 -28.36
CA TYR A 426 9.27 5.35 -28.37
C TYR A 426 9.77 5.80 -26.99
N TYR A 427 9.22 5.21 -25.93
CA TYR A 427 9.65 5.46 -24.56
C TYR A 427 10.36 4.23 -23.99
N ASP A 428 11.62 4.40 -23.61
CA ASP A 428 12.41 3.36 -23.00
C ASP A 428 12.99 3.88 -21.68
N SER A 429 12.43 3.39 -20.58
CA SER A 429 12.86 3.74 -19.24
C SER A 429 12.83 2.54 -18.33
N THR A 430 13.98 2.24 -17.74
CA THR A 430 14.18 1.09 -16.86
C THR A 430 14.71 1.56 -15.52
N ASN A 431 14.24 0.96 -14.42
CA ASN A 431 14.87 1.05 -13.11
C ASN A 431 15.26 -0.35 -12.62
N LYS A 432 16.53 -0.51 -12.25
CA LYS A 432 17.10 -1.74 -11.72
C LYS A 432 17.48 -1.49 -10.27
N THR A 433 16.92 -2.26 -9.35
CA THR A 433 17.17 -2.08 -7.91
C THR A 433 17.72 -3.36 -7.33
N SER A 434 18.85 -3.27 -6.64
CA SER A 434 19.39 -4.32 -5.80
C SER A 434 19.30 -3.87 -4.35
N LEU A 435 18.74 -4.71 -3.49
CA LEU A 435 18.56 -4.42 -2.07
C LEU A 435 19.15 -5.57 -1.26
N TYR A 436 19.89 -5.22 -0.21
CA TYR A 436 20.56 -6.15 0.70
C TYR A 436 20.30 -5.70 2.13
N ASN A 437 19.43 -6.44 2.79
CA ASN A 437 19.06 -6.23 4.18
C ASN A 437 19.69 -7.32 5.02
N THR A 438 20.52 -6.96 5.98
CA THR A 438 21.15 -7.92 6.89
C THR A 438 21.05 -7.43 8.33
N SER A 439 20.70 -8.34 9.22
CA SER A 439 20.60 -8.10 10.66
C SER A 439 21.37 -9.20 11.39
N PHE A 440 22.25 -8.78 12.29
CA PHE A 440 22.94 -9.66 13.21
C PHE A 440 22.59 -9.25 14.65
N TYR A 441 22.27 -10.21 15.50
CA TYR A 441 22.03 -9.93 16.90
C TYR A 441 22.60 -10.99 17.84
N ALA A 442 22.91 -10.55 19.06
CA ALA A 442 23.25 -11.40 20.17
C ALA A 442 22.33 -11.08 21.36
N MET A 443 21.73 -12.11 21.93
CA MET A 443 20.85 -12.03 23.09
C MET A 443 21.46 -12.82 24.24
N PHE A 444 21.76 -12.10 25.32
CA PHE A 444 22.33 -12.61 26.56
C PHE A 444 21.21 -12.73 27.60
N LYS A 445 20.92 -13.94 28.07
CA LYS A 445 20.02 -14.19 29.21
C LYS A 445 20.83 -14.10 30.50
N LEU A 446 21.03 -12.88 30.99
CA LEU A 446 21.84 -12.57 32.16
C LEU A 446 21.27 -13.22 33.43
N LEU A 447 19.94 -13.21 33.56
CA LEU A 447 19.20 -14.02 34.53
C LEU A 447 18.08 -14.73 33.76
N PRO A 448 18.08 -16.07 33.68
CA PRO A 448 17.06 -16.82 32.95
C PRO A 448 15.64 -16.36 33.32
N GLU A 449 14.80 -16.16 32.30
CA GLU A 449 13.40 -15.71 32.41
C GLU A 449 13.18 -14.30 32.98
N LYS A 450 14.18 -13.72 33.64
CA LYS A 450 14.07 -12.42 34.33
C LYS A 450 14.78 -11.29 33.63
N LEU A 451 16.05 -11.45 33.28
CA LEU A 451 16.88 -10.36 32.74
C LEU A 451 17.58 -10.78 31.46
N SER A 452 17.33 -10.05 30.37
CA SER A 452 17.99 -10.27 29.09
C SER A 452 18.54 -8.99 28.50
N PHE A 453 19.75 -9.04 27.95
CA PHE A 453 20.34 -7.97 27.15
C PHE A 453 20.42 -8.41 25.69
N LYS A 454 19.93 -7.59 24.76
CA LYS A 454 20.02 -7.84 23.33
C LYS A 454 20.71 -6.67 22.64
N THR A 455 21.76 -6.96 21.88
CA THR A 455 22.41 -6.01 20.96
C THR A 455 22.19 -6.49 19.52
N SER A 456 21.79 -5.60 18.63
CA SER A 456 21.56 -5.90 17.22
C SER A 456 22.08 -4.79 16.32
N ILE A 457 22.79 -5.17 15.26
CA ILE A 457 23.18 -4.29 14.16
C ILE A 457 22.38 -4.66 12.92
N ASN A 458 21.78 -3.65 12.31
CA ASN A 458 21.01 -3.77 11.08
C ASN A 458 21.69 -2.94 9.99
N TYR A 459 21.80 -3.51 8.80
CA TYR A 459 22.37 -2.87 7.62
C TYR A 459 21.42 -3.03 6.44
N ASP A 460 21.03 -1.90 5.85
CA ASP A 460 20.23 -1.80 4.63
C ASP A 460 21.07 -1.10 3.58
N HIS A 461 21.39 -1.83 2.51
CA HIS A 461 22.05 -1.29 1.32
C HIS A 461 21.12 -1.42 0.13
N THR A 462 20.80 -0.30 -0.51
CA THR A 462 20.02 -0.26 -1.75
C THR A 462 20.79 0.46 -2.85
N ALA A 463 21.04 -0.24 -3.94
CA ALA A 463 21.63 0.30 -5.16
C ALA A 463 20.58 0.32 -6.28
N ALA A 464 20.19 1.51 -6.74
CA ALA A 464 19.23 1.71 -7.82
C ALA A 464 19.89 2.36 -9.03
N GLN A 465 19.65 1.80 -10.21
CA GLN A 465 20.10 2.33 -11.48
C GLN A 465 18.89 2.62 -12.37
N ALA A 466 18.67 3.90 -12.68
CA ALA A 466 17.68 4.30 -13.67
C ALA A 466 18.37 4.59 -15.01
N VAL A 467 17.81 4.07 -16.09
CA VAL A 467 18.26 4.30 -17.47
C VAL A 467 17.05 4.82 -18.25
N SER A 468 17.24 5.93 -18.95
CA SER A 468 16.26 6.44 -19.90
C SER A 468 16.92 6.62 -21.26
N PHE A 469 16.30 6.05 -22.28
CA PHE A 469 16.73 6.19 -23.66
C PHE A 469 15.57 6.70 -24.52
N THR A 470 15.84 7.69 -25.35
CA THR A 470 14.89 8.17 -26.36
C THR A 470 15.51 7.95 -27.74
N PRO A 471 14.91 7.11 -28.60
CA PRO A 471 15.42 6.89 -29.95
C PRO A 471 15.12 8.08 -30.86
N LYS A 472 15.76 8.12 -32.02
CA LYS A 472 15.40 9.03 -33.11
C LYS A 472 14.10 8.54 -33.76
N TYR A 473 13.12 9.42 -33.88
CA TYR A 473 11.87 9.14 -34.59
C TYR A 473 11.31 10.43 -35.18
N TYR A 474 10.47 10.29 -36.20
CA TYR A 474 9.74 11.41 -36.79
C TYR A 474 8.33 10.94 -37.12
N ILE A 475 7.31 11.62 -36.61
CA ILE A 475 5.91 11.46 -37.05
C ILE A 475 5.44 12.77 -37.68
N SER A 476 5.83 13.90 -37.08
CA SER A 476 5.54 15.26 -37.55
C SER A 476 6.46 16.27 -36.88
N ASN A 477 6.37 17.54 -37.29
CA ASN A 477 7.16 18.62 -36.69
C ASN A 477 6.91 18.79 -35.18
N THR A 478 5.72 18.45 -34.68
CA THR A 478 5.33 18.55 -33.27
C THR A 478 5.57 17.25 -32.48
N LEU A 479 5.86 16.14 -33.17
CA LEU A 479 6.14 14.83 -32.55
C LEU A 479 7.32 14.17 -33.27
N GLN A 480 8.51 14.51 -32.80
CA GLN A 480 9.78 14.01 -33.32
C GLN A 480 10.87 14.06 -32.24
N THR A 481 11.90 13.24 -32.43
CA THR A 481 13.17 13.35 -31.73
C THR A 481 14.28 13.27 -32.77
N THR A 482 15.06 14.35 -32.93
CA THR A 482 16.04 14.49 -34.02
C THR A 482 17.40 13.84 -33.71
N ALA A 483 17.71 13.68 -32.43
CA ALA A 483 18.92 13.06 -31.92
C ALA A 483 18.56 12.11 -30.77
N THR A 484 19.25 10.98 -30.66
CA THR A 484 19.06 10.09 -29.52
C THR A 484 19.47 10.77 -28.22
N HIS A 485 18.85 10.36 -27.11
CA HIS A 485 19.20 10.83 -25.79
C HIS A 485 19.32 9.65 -24.83
N LEU A 486 20.43 9.58 -24.08
CA LEU A 486 20.62 8.59 -23.02
C LEU A 486 20.91 9.33 -21.71
N SER A 487 20.15 8.99 -20.68
CA SER A 487 20.45 9.36 -19.29
C SER A 487 20.60 8.10 -18.46
N LYS A 488 21.61 8.08 -17.60
CA LYS A 488 21.74 7.09 -16.52
C LYS A 488 21.88 7.81 -15.20
N SER A 489 21.24 7.28 -14.17
CA SER A 489 21.51 7.68 -12.80
C SER A 489 21.69 6.46 -11.91
N MET A 490 22.50 6.64 -10.87
CA MET A 490 22.79 5.68 -9.82
C MET A 490 22.44 6.33 -8.50
N THR A 491 21.68 5.63 -7.66
CA THR A 491 21.39 6.02 -6.29
C THR A 491 21.86 4.90 -5.38
N ASP A 492 22.77 5.21 -4.47
CA ASP A 492 23.22 4.30 -3.43
C ASP A 492 22.70 4.81 -2.08
N ILE A 493 22.04 3.91 -1.35
CA ILE A 493 21.50 4.16 -0.02
C ILE A 493 22.19 3.19 0.94
N ASP A 494 22.78 3.73 1.99
CA ASP A 494 23.46 2.98 3.05
C ASP A 494 22.91 3.41 4.41
N ASN A 495 22.16 2.54 5.06
CA ASN A 495 21.54 2.79 6.35
C ASN A 495 22.05 1.77 7.37
N TYR A 496 22.41 2.26 8.56
CA TYR A 496 22.82 1.42 9.69
C TYR A 496 22.04 1.79 10.94
N ILE A 497 21.57 0.78 11.67
CA ILE A 497 20.91 0.95 12.97
C ILE A 497 21.58 -0.01 13.97
N TRP A 498 22.04 0.53 15.09
CA TRP A 498 22.55 -0.25 16.22
C TRP A 498 21.65 -0.06 17.43
N ASP A 499 20.96 -1.13 17.80
CA ASP A 499 20.00 -1.16 18.90
C ASP A 499 20.50 -2.03 20.05
N ASN A 500 20.36 -1.52 21.26
CA ASN A 500 20.70 -2.21 22.50
C ASN A 500 19.52 -2.13 23.43
N THR A 501 19.04 -3.28 23.93
CA THR A 501 17.91 -3.34 24.86
C THR A 501 18.24 -4.21 26.06
N LEU A 502 17.86 -3.75 27.24
CA LEU A 502 17.88 -4.51 28.49
C LEU A 502 16.44 -4.68 28.94
N GLN A 503 16.01 -5.93 29.10
CA GLN A 503 14.64 -6.29 29.47
C GLN A 503 14.64 -7.03 30.79
N TYR A 504 13.82 -6.59 31.73
CA TYR A 504 13.57 -7.22 33.02
C TYR A 504 12.09 -7.60 33.14
N ASN A 505 11.79 -8.85 33.49
CA ASN A 505 10.44 -9.35 33.75
C ASN A 505 10.41 -10.06 35.10
N GLU A 506 9.37 -9.82 35.90
CA GLU A 506 9.20 -10.41 37.21
C GLU A 506 7.71 -10.65 37.49
N ASN A 507 7.40 -11.82 38.06
CA ASN A 507 6.05 -12.16 38.49
C ASN A 507 6.06 -12.40 40.01
N CYS A 508 5.41 -11.52 40.76
CA CYS A 508 5.33 -11.54 42.22
C CYS A 508 3.88 -11.72 42.67
N GLY A 509 3.45 -12.98 42.83
CA GLY A 509 2.07 -13.30 43.20
C GLY A 509 1.09 -12.79 42.14
N ASN A 510 0.23 -11.84 42.53
CA ASN A 510 -0.76 -11.23 41.66
C ASN A 510 -0.23 -10.07 40.82
N HIS A 511 1.07 -9.78 40.87
CA HIS A 511 1.69 -8.67 40.16
C HIS A 511 2.62 -9.22 39.08
N SER A 512 2.47 -8.74 37.85
CA SER A 512 3.46 -8.91 36.79
C SER A 512 4.08 -7.56 36.46
N PHE A 513 5.40 -7.50 36.44
CA PHE A 513 6.18 -6.30 36.16
C PHE A 513 7.14 -6.58 35.01
N GLY A 514 7.12 -5.71 34.00
CA GLY A 514 8.07 -5.71 32.90
C GLY A 514 8.70 -4.34 32.76
N ALA A 515 10.02 -4.26 32.62
CA ALA A 515 10.74 -3.04 32.35
C ALA A 515 11.74 -3.24 31.22
N MET A 516 11.82 -2.26 30.32
CA MET A 516 12.78 -2.21 29.23
C MET A 516 13.54 -0.89 29.29
N LEU A 517 14.84 -0.97 29.08
CA LEU A 517 15.72 0.17 28.77
C LEU A 517 16.34 -0.06 27.41
N GLY A 518 16.41 1.00 26.61
CA GLY A 518 16.89 0.90 25.24
C GLY A 518 17.73 2.10 24.83
N PHE A 519 18.72 1.81 23.99
CA PHE A 519 19.57 2.77 23.30
C PHE A 519 19.58 2.43 21.80
N SER A 520 19.41 3.43 20.96
CA SER A 520 19.42 3.28 19.50
C SER A 520 20.29 4.35 18.87
N MET A 521 21.17 3.96 17.96
CA MET A 521 21.93 4.86 17.10
C MET A 521 21.68 4.52 15.64
N ARG A 522 21.53 5.53 14.80
CA ARG A 522 21.34 5.35 13.36
C ARG A 522 22.12 6.35 12.52
N GLU A 523 22.53 5.91 11.34
CA GLU A 523 22.98 6.76 10.24
C GLU A 523 22.24 6.34 8.97
N GLU A 524 21.74 7.33 8.24
CA GLU A 524 21.07 7.15 6.95
C GLU A 524 21.83 7.97 5.91
N ASN A 525 22.28 7.32 4.83
CA ASN A 525 23.12 7.94 3.81
C ASN A 525 22.53 7.68 2.43
N THR A 526 22.46 8.72 1.60
CA THR A 526 22.07 8.61 0.19
C THR A 526 23.09 9.34 -0.67
N ARG A 527 23.52 8.70 -1.74
CA ARG A 527 24.39 9.26 -2.77
C ARG A 527 23.73 9.09 -4.12
N TYR A 528 23.86 10.10 -4.97
CA TYR A 528 23.25 10.14 -6.27
C TYR A 528 24.26 10.64 -7.29
N LEU A 529 24.39 9.90 -8.40
CA LEU A 529 25.20 10.27 -9.54
C LEU A 529 24.35 10.17 -10.80
N MET A 530 24.45 11.16 -11.69
CA MET A 530 23.85 11.11 -13.03
C MET A 530 24.87 11.44 -14.11
N GLY A 531 24.64 10.86 -15.29
CA GLY A 531 25.25 11.30 -16.53
C GLY A 531 24.26 11.19 -17.69
N ALA A 532 24.31 12.14 -18.61
CA ALA A 532 23.51 12.11 -19.83
C ALA A 532 24.26 12.68 -21.02
N ARG A 533 24.04 12.11 -22.20
CA ARG A 533 24.53 12.61 -23.48
C ARG A 533 23.51 12.36 -24.58
N SER A 534 23.56 13.19 -25.61
CA SER A 534 22.81 12.98 -26.85
C SER A 534 23.69 12.31 -27.92
N ASN A 535 23.08 11.89 -29.02
CA ASN A 535 23.75 11.21 -30.14
C ASN A 535 24.47 9.90 -29.73
N VAL A 536 23.96 9.20 -28.70
CA VAL A 536 24.41 7.85 -28.36
C VAL A 536 23.91 6.86 -29.43
N PRO A 537 24.75 5.92 -29.92
CA PRO A 537 24.32 4.96 -30.94
C PRO A 537 23.09 4.15 -30.49
N ALA A 538 22.14 3.98 -31.41
CA ALA A 538 20.87 3.27 -31.17
C ALA A 538 20.90 1.83 -31.70
N GLY A 539 19.84 1.07 -31.43
CA GLY A 539 19.55 -0.20 -32.09
C GLY A 539 19.80 -1.44 -31.25
N LYS A 540 20.72 -1.38 -30.26
CA LYS A 540 20.89 -2.45 -29.26
C LYS A 540 21.27 -1.91 -27.89
N ASP A 541 20.97 -2.67 -26.85
CA ASP A 541 21.27 -2.31 -25.46
C ASP A 541 22.77 -2.21 -25.19
N GLU A 542 23.60 -2.98 -25.90
CA GLU A 542 25.06 -2.95 -25.80
C GLU A 542 25.67 -1.65 -26.32
N TYR A 543 24.88 -0.74 -26.91
CA TYR A 543 25.36 0.58 -27.32
C TYR A 543 24.98 1.69 -26.35
N LYS A 544 24.16 1.40 -25.34
CA LYS A 544 23.66 2.38 -24.37
C LYS A 544 24.73 2.73 -23.34
N TYR A 545 25.83 3.34 -23.77
CA TYR A 545 26.91 3.85 -22.93
C TYR A 545 27.08 5.35 -23.14
N ILE A 546 27.08 6.09 -22.04
CA ILE A 546 27.16 7.57 -22.07
C ILE A 546 28.41 8.01 -22.84
N GLY A 547 29.55 7.35 -22.66
CA GLY A 547 30.80 7.70 -23.33
C GLY A 547 30.79 7.60 -24.86
N LEU A 548 29.78 6.96 -25.46
CA LEU A 548 29.65 6.86 -26.92
C LEU A 548 28.84 8.03 -27.54
N GLY A 549 28.25 8.89 -26.71
CA GLY A 549 27.50 10.07 -27.16
C GLY A 549 28.37 11.31 -27.33
N ASP A 550 27.78 12.35 -27.92
CA ASP A 550 28.42 13.64 -28.19
C ASP A 550 28.85 14.33 -26.90
N GLU A 551 30.15 14.52 -26.74
CA GLU A 551 30.78 15.12 -25.56
C GLU A 551 30.29 16.55 -25.29
N SER A 552 29.96 17.33 -26.34
CA SER A 552 29.47 18.70 -26.19
C SER A 552 28.09 18.80 -25.51
N THR A 553 27.36 17.68 -25.48
CA THR A 553 26.02 17.57 -24.87
C THR A 553 26.04 16.97 -23.46
N SER A 554 27.23 16.73 -22.91
CA SER A 554 27.41 16.07 -21.62
C SER A 554 26.77 16.84 -20.47
N LYS A 555 25.92 16.14 -19.72
CA LYS A 555 25.37 16.60 -18.44
C LYS A 555 25.79 15.63 -17.35
N ASN A 556 26.17 16.16 -16.20
CA ASN A 556 26.49 15.39 -15.01
C ASN A 556 25.79 16.00 -13.79
N GLY A 557 25.61 15.19 -12.76
CA GLY A 557 25.11 15.65 -11.47
C GLY A 557 25.56 14.70 -10.38
N ASP A 558 25.92 15.27 -9.23
CA ASP A 558 26.39 14.58 -8.04
C ASP A 558 25.74 15.24 -6.84
N SER A 559 25.09 14.45 -5.98
CA SER A 559 24.44 14.94 -4.78
C SER A 559 24.28 13.84 -3.74
N GLY A 560 23.91 14.22 -2.52
CA GLY A 560 23.66 13.24 -1.47
C GLY A 560 23.21 13.88 -0.16
N THR A 561 22.80 13.02 0.77
CA THR A 561 22.36 13.40 2.11
C THR A 561 22.93 12.44 3.15
N THR A 562 23.16 12.91 4.37
CA THR A 562 23.51 12.06 5.51
C THR A 562 22.76 12.55 6.75
N PHE A 563 22.04 11.64 7.41
CA PHE A 563 21.29 11.91 8.63
C PHE A 563 21.80 11.03 9.76
N ARG A 564 21.82 11.58 10.97
CA ARG A 564 22.21 10.83 12.17
C ARG A 564 21.17 11.02 13.24
N GLY A 565 20.87 9.93 13.95
CA GLY A 565 19.97 9.95 15.09
C GLY A 565 20.51 9.13 16.25
N MET A 566 20.15 9.54 17.46
CA MET A 566 20.49 8.84 18.69
C MET A 566 19.32 8.91 19.64
N SER A 567 19.00 7.81 20.32
CA SER A 567 17.77 7.72 21.09
C SER A 567 17.96 6.93 22.37
N TYR A 568 17.27 7.36 23.42
CA TYR A 568 17.14 6.62 24.68
C TYR A 568 15.67 6.40 24.95
N PHE A 569 15.30 5.18 25.33
CA PHE A 569 13.89 4.85 25.57
C PHE A 569 13.73 3.87 26.71
N SER A 570 12.58 3.95 27.37
CA SER A 570 12.17 3.01 28.38
C SER A 570 10.69 2.68 28.25
N ARG A 571 10.33 1.45 28.58
CA ARG A 571 8.95 0.98 28.68
C ARG A 571 8.78 0.22 29.97
N ILE A 572 7.71 0.52 30.70
CA ILE A 572 7.32 -0.17 31.93
C ILE A 572 5.90 -0.71 31.71
N ASN A 573 5.73 -2.01 31.94
CA ASN A 573 4.46 -2.72 31.91
C ASN A 573 4.16 -3.22 33.31
N TYR A 574 2.91 -3.09 33.73
CA TYR A 574 2.43 -3.58 35.00
C TYR A 574 1.05 -4.21 34.82
N SER A 575 0.88 -5.44 35.32
CA SER A 575 -0.40 -6.13 35.40
C SER A 575 -0.68 -6.47 36.85
N TYR A 576 -1.90 -6.17 37.31
CA TYR A 576 -2.42 -6.66 38.58
C TYR A 576 -3.57 -7.63 38.33
N MET A 577 -3.39 -8.88 38.78
CA MET A 577 -4.33 -10.00 38.65
C MET A 577 -4.79 -10.27 37.19
N ASP A 578 -4.02 -9.85 36.19
CA ASP A 578 -4.43 -9.87 34.77
C ASP A 578 -5.70 -9.05 34.47
N LYS A 579 -6.07 -8.13 35.38
CA LYS A 579 -7.26 -7.28 35.27
C LYS A 579 -6.92 -5.85 34.92
N TYR A 580 -5.98 -5.26 35.67
CA TYR A 580 -5.60 -3.87 35.51
C TYR A 580 -4.22 -3.82 34.90
N LEU A 581 -4.17 -3.34 33.66
CA LEU A 581 -2.99 -3.29 32.83
C LEU A 581 -2.57 -1.83 32.70
N LEU A 582 -1.30 -1.55 32.95
CA LEU A 582 -0.70 -0.23 32.80
C LEU A 582 0.57 -0.36 31.96
N MET A 583 0.71 0.53 30.98
CA MET A 583 1.91 0.68 30.18
C MET A 583 2.35 2.14 30.21
N PHE A 584 3.60 2.38 30.55
CA PHE A 584 4.25 3.68 30.44
C PHE A 584 5.44 3.56 29.49
N THR A 585 5.59 4.50 28.57
CA THR A 585 6.75 4.60 27.68
C THR A 585 7.29 6.02 27.72
N MET A 586 8.61 6.17 27.79
CA MET A 586 9.28 7.46 27.66
C MET A 586 10.41 7.31 26.67
N ARG A 587 10.47 8.22 25.71
CA ARG A 587 11.52 8.25 24.69
C ARG A 587 12.10 9.65 24.53
N ALA A 588 13.42 9.72 24.44
CA ALA A 588 14.17 10.91 24.06
C ALA A 588 14.89 10.62 22.74
N ASP A 589 14.57 11.40 21.70
CA ASP A 589 15.15 11.24 20.37
C ASP A 589 15.98 12.47 19.99
N GLY A 590 17.23 12.23 19.61
CA GLY A 590 18.20 13.18 19.09
C GLY A 590 18.29 13.08 17.57
N SER A 591 18.25 14.20 16.84
CA SER A 591 18.35 14.22 15.38
C SER A 591 19.29 15.31 14.87
N SER A 592 20.10 14.98 13.86
CA SER A 592 20.97 15.96 13.19
C SER A 592 20.19 17.03 12.40
N LYS A 593 18.91 16.77 12.07
CA LYS A 593 18.06 17.64 11.23
C LYS A 593 17.57 18.92 11.92
N TYR A 594 17.38 18.89 13.24
CA TYR A 594 16.73 19.97 14.00
C TYR A 594 17.72 20.85 14.76
N GLN A 595 17.33 22.07 15.08
CA GLN A 595 18.21 23.00 15.81
C GLN A 595 18.15 22.66 17.30
N GLU A 596 16.94 22.39 17.80
CA GLU A 596 16.71 21.70 19.07
C GLU A 596 16.91 20.20 18.85
N LYS A 597 18.14 19.72 19.09
CA LYS A 597 18.55 18.36 18.72
C LYS A 597 17.70 17.27 19.37
N TRP A 598 17.25 17.47 20.61
CA TRP A 598 16.50 16.48 21.41
C TRP A 598 15.01 16.81 21.51
N GLY A 599 14.17 15.80 21.29
CA GLY A 599 12.73 15.81 21.58
C GLY A 599 12.37 14.74 22.62
N TYR A 600 11.31 14.98 23.39
CA TYR A 600 10.86 14.11 24.48
C TYR A 600 9.39 13.70 24.30
N PHE A 601 9.14 12.39 24.36
CA PHE A 601 7.94 11.76 23.85
C PHE A 601 7.39 10.74 24.88
N PRO A 602 6.63 11.20 25.89
CA PRO A 602 5.98 10.33 26.86
C PRO A 602 4.71 9.69 26.30
N SER A 603 4.38 8.52 26.81
CA SER A 603 3.13 7.83 26.54
C SER A 603 2.66 6.99 27.73
N ILE A 604 1.35 6.89 27.90
CA ILE A 604 0.70 6.06 28.90
C ILE A 604 -0.52 5.35 28.30
N GLY A 605 -0.72 4.08 28.65
CA GLY A 605 -1.89 3.30 28.29
C GLY A 605 -2.38 2.51 29.49
N ALA A 606 -3.68 2.41 29.67
CA ALA A 606 -4.31 1.61 30.70
C ALA A 606 -5.43 0.76 30.10
N ALA A 607 -5.59 -0.46 30.62
CA ALA A 607 -6.73 -1.30 30.27
C ALA A 607 -7.28 -2.03 31.49
N TRP A 608 -8.58 -2.28 31.46
CA TRP A 608 -9.33 -2.99 32.48
C TRP A 608 -10.09 -4.13 31.84
N VAL A 609 -9.74 -5.36 32.22
CA VAL A 609 -10.45 -6.58 31.81
C VAL A 609 -11.62 -6.79 32.77
N VAL A 610 -12.76 -6.18 32.43
CA VAL A 610 -13.98 -6.12 33.24
C VAL A 610 -14.52 -7.53 33.55
N THR A 611 -14.43 -8.46 32.60
CA THR A 611 -14.90 -9.85 32.79
C THR A 611 -14.12 -10.66 33.81
N GLU A 612 -12.92 -10.22 34.19
CA GLU A 612 -12.17 -10.89 35.26
C GLU A 612 -12.64 -10.47 36.66
N GLU A 613 -13.56 -9.50 36.76
CA GLU A 613 -14.15 -9.12 38.02
C GLU A 613 -15.11 -10.19 38.58
N PRO A 614 -15.10 -10.45 39.90
CA PRO A 614 -15.96 -11.48 40.49
C PRO A 614 -17.44 -11.28 40.17
N TRP A 615 -17.90 -10.02 40.11
CA TRP A 615 -19.29 -9.66 39.82
C TRP A 615 -19.69 -9.82 38.34
N MET A 616 -18.72 -9.92 37.43
CA MET A 616 -18.99 -10.19 36.00
C MET A 616 -19.04 -11.67 35.66
N LYS A 617 -18.43 -12.54 36.47
CA LYS A 617 -18.31 -13.98 36.17
C LYS A 617 -19.67 -14.68 36.03
N ASP A 618 -20.70 -14.16 36.68
CA ASP A 618 -22.06 -14.69 36.64
C ASP A 618 -22.93 -14.09 35.51
N VAL A 619 -22.44 -13.06 34.81
CA VAL A 619 -23.18 -12.39 33.73
C VAL A 619 -23.16 -13.26 32.47
N LYS A 620 -24.27 -13.92 32.20
CA LYS A 620 -24.45 -14.75 30.99
C LYS A 620 -24.54 -13.86 29.74
N GLY A 621 -23.82 -14.25 28.68
CA GLY A 621 -23.85 -13.56 27.39
C GLY A 621 -22.72 -12.56 27.15
N ILE A 622 -21.80 -12.36 28.10
CA ILE A 622 -20.56 -11.61 27.87
C ILE A 622 -19.39 -12.55 28.19
N ASP A 623 -18.63 -12.95 27.17
CA ASP A 623 -17.54 -13.90 27.31
C ASP A 623 -16.22 -13.19 27.61
N TYR A 624 -16.04 -11.98 27.07
CA TYR A 624 -14.88 -11.12 27.32
C TYR A 624 -15.27 -9.66 27.17
N LEU A 625 -14.88 -8.81 28.13
CA LEU A 625 -14.99 -7.36 28.04
C LEU A 625 -13.71 -6.71 28.55
N LYS A 626 -13.03 -5.96 27.68
CA LYS A 626 -11.89 -5.10 28.04
C LYS A 626 -12.18 -3.67 27.62
N VAL A 627 -11.97 -2.72 28.52
CA VAL A 627 -11.97 -1.29 28.22
C VAL A 627 -10.54 -0.79 28.27
N ARG A 628 -10.15 0.04 27.30
CA ARG A 628 -8.78 0.58 27.18
C ARG A 628 -8.81 2.07 26.91
N ALA A 629 -7.80 2.77 27.42
CA ALA A 629 -7.55 4.17 27.12
C ALA A 629 -6.05 4.44 27.07
N SER A 630 -5.63 5.31 26.16
CA SER A 630 -4.23 5.68 26.01
C SER A 630 -4.08 7.15 25.63
N TRP A 631 -2.92 7.70 25.98
CA TRP A 631 -2.46 9.01 25.53
C TRP A 631 -0.97 8.95 25.26
N GLY A 632 -0.54 9.48 24.12
CA GLY A 632 0.87 9.51 23.75
C GLY A 632 1.24 10.76 22.95
N ALA A 633 2.50 11.17 23.09
CA ALA A 633 3.12 12.16 22.24
C ALA A 633 4.25 11.54 21.42
N LEU A 634 4.28 11.77 20.12
CA LEU A 634 5.34 11.37 19.19
C LEU A 634 5.94 12.60 18.52
N GLY A 635 7.19 12.52 18.10
CA GLY A 635 7.77 13.48 17.17
C GLY A 635 7.59 12.99 15.73
N ASN A 636 7.56 13.90 14.77
CA ASN A 636 7.64 13.57 13.35
C ASN A 636 8.96 14.10 12.78
N ASP A 637 9.81 13.23 12.22
CA ASP A 637 11.12 13.59 11.64
C ASP A 637 11.17 13.56 10.11
N HIS A 638 10.01 13.52 9.45
CA HIS A 638 9.88 13.50 7.99
C HIS A 638 10.17 14.84 7.28
N VAL A 639 10.63 15.85 8.02
CA VAL A 639 11.11 17.12 7.46
C VAL A 639 12.45 16.89 6.76
N ALA A 640 12.67 17.52 5.61
CA ALA A 640 13.94 17.42 4.90
C ALA A 640 15.02 18.16 5.67
N ALA A 641 16.22 17.57 5.82
CA ALA A 641 17.26 18.22 6.61
C ALA A 641 17.67 19.59 6.05
N SER A 642 17.63 19.77 4.73
CA SER A 642 17.95 21.03 4.06
C SER A 642 17.03 22.19 4.46
N ASP A 643 15.81 21.91 4.93
CA ASP A 643 14.82 22.95 5.26
C ASP A 643 15.26 23.82 6.45
N GLY A 644 16.19 23.30 7.27
CA GLY A 644 16.81 24.01 8.38
C GLY A 644 18.15 24.67 8.08
N PHE A 645 18.69 24.55 6.86
CA PHE A 645 20.02 25.08 6.48
C PHE A 645 19.95 25.99 5.25
N ALA A 646 20.84 26.98 5.17
CA ALA A 646 21.05 27.75 3.97
C ALA A 646 21.91 26.95 2.97
N ASN A 647 21.45 26.83 1.72
CA ASN A 647 22.20 26.20 0.65
C ASN A 647 22.44 27.21 -0.49
N ILE A 648 23.70 27.39 -0.87
CA ILE A 648 24.11 28.28 -1.96
C ILE A 648 24.38 27.43 -3.20
N SER A 649 23.72 27.77 -4.30
CA SER A 649 24.06 27.23 -5.63
C SER A 649 24.92 28.19 -6.44
N THR A 650 25.76 27.61 -7.28
CA THR A 650 26.63 28.30 -8.22
C THR A 650 26.67 27.53 -9.54
N GLY A 651 27.20 28.13 -10.60
CA GLY A 651 27.27 27.59 -11.95
C GLY A 651 26.64 28.51 -12.99
N ASN A 652 26.76 28.15 -14.27
CA ASN A 652 26.41 29.01 -15.41
C ASN A 652 25.02 29.67 -15.33
N ARG A 653 24.03 28.99 -14.77
CA ARG A 653 22.67 29.52 -14.60
C ARG A 653 22.61 30.77 -13.70
N PHE A 654 23.55 30.90 -12.77
CA PHE A 654 23.65 31.99 -11.80
C PHE A 654 24.76 32.97 -12.14
N SER A 655 25.57 32.66 -13.17
CA SER A 655 26.70 33.45 -13.62
C SER A 655 26.27 34.64 -14.47
N GLY A 656 27.03 35.73 -14.40
CA GLY A 656 26.90 36.88 -15.30
C GLY A 656 27.99 36.89 -16.36
N VAL A 657 27.70 37.41 -17.55
CA VAL A 657 28.71 37.60 -18.60
C VAL A 657 29.11 39.07 -18.65
N TYR A 658 30.39 39.36 -18.42
CA TYR A 658 30.96 40.71 -18.53
C TYR A 658 32.18 40.65 -19.45
N GLY A 659 32.21 41.50 -20.48
CA GLY A 659 33.33 41.55 -21.43
C GLY A 659 33.67 40.20 -22.08
N ASN A 660 32.67 39.41 -22.47
CA ASN A 660 32.81 38.05 -23.01
C ASN A 660 33.46 37.00 -22.08
N LYS A 661 33.51 37.27 -20.76
CA LYS A 661 33.88 36.27 -19.75
C LYS A 661 32.70 35.99 -18.83
N THR A 662 32.49 34.73 -18.53
CA THR A 662 31.49 34.28 -17.56
C THR A 662 32.08 34.35 -16.15
N TYR A 663 31.40 35.09 -15.27
CA TYR A 663 31.75 35.21 -13.86
C TYR A 663 30.76 34.39 -13.04
N PRO A 664 31.24 33.45 -12.20
CA PRO A 664 30.37 32.64 -11.36
C PRO A 664 29.57 33.55 -10.43
N GLY A 665 28.25 33.40 -10.47
CA GLY A 665 27.38 33.99 -9.47
C GLY A 665 26.93 32.96 -8.46
N TYR A 666 26.34 33.48 -7.39
CA TYR A 666 25.85 32.70 -6.26
C TYR A 666 24.41 33.09 -6.00
N GLN A 667 23.56 32.10 -5.82
CA GLN A 667 22.19 32.30 -5.38
C GLN A 667 21.90 31.41 -4.18
N ASN A 668 21.22 31.97 -3.17
CA ASN A 668 20.74 31.19 -2.06
C ASN A 668 19.45 30.44 -2.48
N ASN A 669 19.47 29.12 -2.42
CA ASN A 669 18.33 28.27 -2.79
C ASN A 669 17.35 28.08 -1.63
N SER A 670 17.86 28.02 -0.40
CA SER A 670 17.06 27.90 0.83
C SER A 670 17.54 28.92 1.86
N TYR A 671 16.61 29.40 2.67
CA TYR A 671 16.90 30.30 3.78
C TYR A 671 16.98 29.51 5.07
N PHE A 672 17.86 29.92 5.99
CA PHE A 672 17.92 29.33 7.32
C PHE A 672 16.58 29.54 8.03
N SER A 673 16.01 28.45 8.55
CA SER A 673 14.85 28.48 9.43
C SER A 673 15.15 27.73 10.73
N TYR A 674 14.68 28.28 11.85
CA TYR A 674 14.81 27.63 13.15
C TYR A 674 13.71 26.57 13.31
N LEU A 675 13.99 25.36 12.83
CA LEU A 675 13.03 24.26 12.88
C LEU A 675 13.12 23.50 14.21
N LYS A 676 11.94 23.30 14.80
CA LYS A 676 11.66 22.46 15.97
C LYS A 676 10.98 21.16 15.54
N TRP A 677 10.83 20.24 16.49
CA TRP A 677 10.08 19.00 16.28
C TRP A 677 8.59 19.26 16.00
N GLU A 678 8.07 18.67 14.93
CA GLU A 678 6.64 18.47 14.77
C GLU A 678 6.18 17.43 15.80
N ARG A 679 5.15 17.75 16.60
CA ARG A 679 4.70 16.91 17.72
C ARG A 679 3.28 16.43 17.48
N VAL A 680 3.10 15.13 17.43
CA VAL A 680 1.79 14.46 17.31
C VAL A 680 1.34 14.03 18.68
N GLU A 681 0.22 14.56 19.16
CA GLU A 681 -0.42 14.13 20.41
C GLU A 681 -1.70 13.38 20.08
N GLU A 682 -1.87 12.18 20.62
CA GLU A 682 -3.04 11.35 20.38
C GLU A 682 -3.61 10.83 21.69
N ALA A 683 -4.93 10.91 21.82
CA ALA A 683 -5.71 10.26 22.85
C ALA A 683 -6.64 9.23 22.22
N ASN A 684 -6.81 8.10 22.87
CA ASN A 684 -7.64 7.01 22.38
C ASN A 684 -8.42 6.36 23.53
N ILE A 685 -9.67 5.98 23.25
CA ILE A 685 -10.53 5.19 24.14
C ILE A 685 -11.22 4.12 23.30
N GLY A 686 -11.23 2.88 23.80
CA GLY A 686 -11.83 1.77 23.07
C GLY A 686 -12.25 0.62 23.97
N PHE A 687 -12.96 -0.33 23.38
CA PHE A 687 -13.34 -1.56 24.07
C PHE A 687 -13.31 -2.77 23.16
N ASN A 688 -13.14 -3.93 23.78
CA ASN A 688 -13.23 -5.24 23.16
C ASN A 688 -14.34 -6.03 23.81
N LEU A 689 -15.24 -6.56 23.01
CA LEU A 689 -16.36 -7.40 23.45
C LEU A 689 -16.34 -8.72 22.69
N ALA A 690 -16.30 -9.83 23.41
CA ALA A 690 -16.66 -11.14 22.88
C ALA A 690 -17.95 -11.61 23.54
N THR A 691 -18.91 -12.08 22.74
CA THR A 691 -20.24 -12.51 23.18
C THR A 691 -20.71 -13.72 22.38
N LEU A 692 -21.78 -14.35 22.86
CA LEU A 692 -22.44 -15.51 22.24
C LEU A 692 -21.51 -16.73 22.12
N GLY A 693 -20.72 -16.99 23.16
CA GLY A 693 -19.72 -18.08 23.16
C GLY A 693 -18.50 -17.71 22.34
N SER A 694 -18.07 -16.45 22.40
CA SER A 694 -16.98 -15.85 21.63
C SER A 694 -17.15 -15.92 20.11
N ARG A 695 -18.37 -16.17 19.63
CA ARG A 695 -18.69 -16.20 18.20
C ARG A 695 -18.67 -14.80 17.61
N LEU A 696 -19.24 -13.83 18.31
CA LEU A 696 -19.24 -12.43 17.91
C LEU A 696 -18.15 -11.67 18.67
N ASN A 697 -17.21 -11.11 17.93
CA ASN A 697 -16.11 -10.29 18.44
C ASN A 697 -16.26 -8.88 17.89
N ILE A 698 -16.26 -7.87 18.76
CA ILE A 698 -16.41 -6.45 18.41
C ILE A 698 -15.25 -5.67 19.03
N ASP A 699 -14.59 -4.86 18.22
CA ASP A 699 -13.54 -3.91 18.62
C ASP A 699 -13.96 -2.50 18.15
N VAL A 700 -13.95 -1.54 19.08
CA VAL A 700 -14.28 -0.14 18.80
C VAL A 700 -13.22 0.75 19.42
N ASP A 701 -12.68 1.69 18.65
CA ASP A 701 -11.77 2.73 19.13
C ASP A 701 -12.23 4.11 18.65
N TYR A 702 -12.30 5.08 19.56
CA TYR A 702 -12.38 6.49 19.24
C TYR A 702 -11.00 7.14 19.44
N PHE A 703 -10.53 7.87 18.44
CA PHE A 703 -9.24 8.55 18.50
C PHE A 703 -9.38 10.05 18.27
N HIS A 704 -8.50 10.82 18.92
CA HIS A 704 -8.32 12.24 18.71
C HIS A 704 -6.83 12.56 18.63
N ARG A 705 -6.37 12.90 17.42
CA ARG A 705 -4.97 13.13 17.09
C ARG A 705 -4.76 14.58 16.64
N MET A 706 -3.85 15.29 17.31
CA MET A 706 -3.48 16.67 17.04
C MET A 706 -1.99 16.74 16.70
N THR A 707 -1.68 17.08 15.45
CA THR A 707 -0.33 17.46 15.06
C THR A 707 -0.12 18.94 15.37
N LYS A 708 0.81 19.25 16.25
CA LYS A 708 1.25 20.60 16.63
C LYS A 708 2.61 20.88 16.01
N ASN A 709 2.89 22.17 15.78
CA ASN A 709 4.16 22.62 15.22
C ASN A 709 4.46 21.96 13.87
N ALA A 710 3.43 21.64 13.09
CA ALA A 710 3.61 21.02 11.78
C ALA A 710 4.38 21.96 10.87
N VAL A 711 5.34 21.42 10.13
CA VAL A 711 6.15 22.25 9.23
C VAL A 711 5.32 22.61 8.02
N VAL A 712 5.19 23.92 7.78
CA VAL A 712 4.58 24.48 6.57
C VAL A 712 5.58 25.42 5.94
N SER A 713 5.56 25.48 4.60
CA SER A 713 6.50 26.29 3.82
C SER A 713 5.73 27.36 3.05
N PRO A 714 5.23 28.42 3.71
CA PRO A 714 4.59 29.54 3.01
C PRO A 714 5.58 30.22 2.08
N GLN A 715 5.05 30.79 0.99
CA GLN A 715 5.83 31.62 0.07
C GLN A 715 6.28 32.90 0.78
N ILE A 716 7.55 33.27 0.58
CA ILE A 716 8.11 34.52 1.10
C ILE A 716 7.51 35.69 0.30
N ALA A 717 7.07 36.75 0.99
CA ALA A 717 6.49 37.91 0.33
C ALA A 717 7.47 38.52 -0.71
N PHE A 718 6.96 38.79 -1.92
CA PHE A 718 7.74 39.31 -3.06
C PHE A 718 8.88 38.41 -3.56
N ASP A 719 8.86 37.14 -3.18
CA ASP A 719 9.83 36.13 -3.57
C ASP A 719 9.08 34.89 -4.06
N ASN A 720 9.63 34.14 -5.01
CA ASN A 720 9.03 32.89 -5.52
C ASN A 720 9.43 31.66 -4.70
N ARG A 721 10.25 31.83 -3.66
CA ARG A 721 10.70 30.78 -2.74
C ARG A 721 9.80 30.67 -1.52
N THR A 722 9.90 29.54 -0.84
CA THR A 722 9.19 29.25 0.41
C THR A 722 10.15 29.23 1.59
N LEU A 723 9.64 29.51 2.78
CA LEU A 723 10.39 29.38 4.03
C LEU A 723 9.67 28.39 4.95
N ALA A 724 10.28 27.23 5.16
CA ALA A 724 9.76 26.22 6.09
C ALA A 724 9.71 26.78 7.52
N GLY A 725 8.65 26.48 8.26
CA GLY A 725 8.56 26.81 9.68
C GLY A 725 7.45 26.05 10.40
N ASN A 726 7.59 25.90 11.71
CA ASN A 726 6.68 25.15 12.58
C ASN A 726 5.41 25.94 12.91
N TYR A 727 4.57 26.19 11.89
CA TYR A 727 3.40 27.05 12.05
C TYR A 727 2.06 26.32 11.94
N GLY A 728 2.08 25.07 11.49
CA GLY A 728 0.90 24.29 11.18
C GLY A 728 0.29 23.60 12.40
N ARG A 729 -1.03 23.46 12.39
CA ARG A 729 -1.77 22.54 13.28
C ARG A 729 -2.80 21.76 12.47
N VAL A 730 -2.85 20.45 12.66
CA VAL A 730 -3.77 19.54 11.96
C VAL A 730 -4.47 18.65 12.97
N LEU A 731 -5.79 18.54 12.85
CA LEU A 731 -6.63 17.65 13.64
C LEU A 731 -7.08 16.46 12.78
N ASN A 732 -6.95 15.24 13.32
CA ASN A 732 -7.63 14.05 12.84
C ASN A 732 -8.36 13.41 14.01
N HIS A 733 -9.65 13.16 13.88
CA HIS A 733 -10.40 12.40 14.90
C HIS A 733 -11.45 11.52 14.23
N GLY A 734 -11.85 10.46 14.91
CA GLY A 734 -12.65 9.44 14.25
C GLY A 734 -12.95 8.23 15.10
N VAL A 735 -13.65 7.28 14.50
CA VAL A 735 -13.99 5.99 15.09
C VAL A 735 -13.57 4.87 14.14
N ASP A 736 -12.86 3.89 14.68
CA ASP A 736 -12.60 2.61 14.04
C ASP A 736 -13.50 1.54 14.67
N VAL A 737 -14.19 0.74 13.86
CA VAL A 737 -15.02 -0.39 14.30
C VAL A 737 -14.64 -1.62 13.51
N SER A 738 -14.51 -2.76 14.18
CA SER A 738 -14.54 -4.07 13.54
C SER A 738 -15.48 -5.00 14.28
N ALA A 739 -16.15 -5.87 13.52
CA ALA A 739 -17.02 -6.90 14.05
C ALA A 739 -16.82 -8.18 13.23
N THR A 740 -16.58 -9.30 13.93
CA THR A 740 -16.36 -10.60 13.30
C THR A 740 -17.21 -11.65 13.99
N TRP A 741 -17.99 -12.35 13.17
CA TRP A 741 -18.73 -13.55 13.54
C TRP A 741 -17.95 -14.78 13.06
N ASN A 742 -17.65 -15.71 13.96
CA ASN A 742 -17.06 -17.00 13.66
C ASN A 742 -17.96 -18.10 14.23
N ASP A 743 -18.34 -19.07 13.41
CA ASP A 743 -19.20 -20.17 13.85
C ASP A 743 -19.01 -21.42 12.98
N ARG A 744 -19.64 -22.52 13.38
CA ARG A 744 -19.62 -23.80 12.67
C ARG A 744 -21.00 -24.46 12.66
N ILE A 745 -21.30 -25.13 11.57
CA ILE A 745 -22.49 -25.95 11.42
C ILE A 745 -22.05 -27.42 11.37
N GLY A 746 -22.32 -28.15 12.46
CA GLY A 746 -21.76 -29.49 12.67
C GLY A 746 -20.23 -29.49 12.78
N ALA A 747 -19.60 -30.65 12.57
CA ALA A 747 -18.14 -30.81 12.71
C ALA A 747 -17.32 -30.31 11.51
N SER A 748 -17.92 -30.26 10.32
CA SER A 748 -17.16 -30.10 9.07
C SER A 748 -17.30 -28.76 8.37
N PHE A 749 -18.32 -27.95 8.69
CA PHE A 749 -18.56 -26.66 8.03
C PHE A 749 -18.24 -25.51 8.98
N LYS A 750 -17.14 -24.81 8.72
CA LYS A 750 -16.73 -23.60 9.46
C LYS A 750 -17.03 -22.39 8.60
N TYR A 751 -17.49 -21.29 9.18
CA TYR A 751 -17.70 -20.05 8.44
C TYR A 751 -17.43 -18.82 9.30
N HIS A 752 -17.05 -17.74 8.62
CA HIS A 752 -16.89 -16.43 9.23
C HIS A 752 -17.53 -15.33 8.38
N VAL A 753 -17.97 -14.28 9.06
CA VAL A 753 -18.42 -13.04 8.46
C VAL A 753 -17.85 -11.89 9.28
N GLY A 754 -17.06 -11.04 8.64
CA GLY A 754 -16.44 -9.87 9.26
C GLY A 754 -16.80 -8.59 8.53
N THR A 755 -16.80 -7.50 9.28
CA THR A 755 -16.86 -6.14 8.73
C THR A 755 -15.91 -5.23 9.49
N ASN A 756 -15.37 -4.25 8.78
CA ASN A 756 -14.61 -3.16 9.37
C ASN A 756 -15.10 -1.83 8.78
N PHE A 757 -15.02 -0.80 9.60
CA PHE A 757 -15.53 0.53 9.30
C PHE A 757 -14.61 1.55 9.97
N SER A 758 -14.30 2.63 9.26
CA SER A 758 -13.56 3.77 9.81
C SER A 758 -14.17 5.06 9.32
N TYR A 759 -14.47 5.95 10.27
CA TYR A 759 -14.85 7.33 10.01
C TYR A 759 -13.73 8.26 10.48
N ILE A 760 -13.31 9.17 9.61
CA ILE A 760 -12.23 10.11 9.90
C ILE A 760 -12.66 11.51 9.48
N HIS A 761 -12.51 12.46 10.40
CA HIS A 761 -12.61 13.89 10.13
C HIS A 761 -11.22 14.53 10.20
N ASN A 762 -10.87 15.30 9.17
CA ASN A 762 -9.60 16.00 9.05
C ASN A 762 -9.83 17.52 9.03
N GLU A 763 -9.01 18.29 9.72
CA GLU A 763 -9.16 19.76 9.76
C GLU A 763 -7.81 20.46 9.92
N VAL A 764 -7.57 21.50 9.11
CA VAL A 764 -6.48 22.46 9.31
C VAL A 764 -6.87 23.43 10.41
N LYS A 765 -6.15 23.42 11.54
CA LYS A 765 -6.43 24.29 12.69
C LYS A 765 -5.65 25.60 12.67
N ALA A 766 -4.46 25.64 12.08
CA ALA A 766 -3.63 26.85 12.01
C ALA A 766 -2.56 26.75 10.91
N LEU A 767 -2.17 27.90 10.35
CA LEU A 767 -1.12 28.06 9.33
C LEU A 767 -0.20 29.26 9.62
N GLY A 768 0.11 29.53 10.89
CA GLY A 768 1.03 30.62 11.25
C GLY A 768 0.52 32.04 11.03
N GLY A 769 -0.79 32.26 11.17
CA GLY A 769 -1.42 33.57 10.95
C GLY A 769 -1.85 33.82 9.51
N GLN A 770 -1.46 32.96 8.56
CA GLN A 770 -2.10 32.90 7.25
C GLN A 770 -3.45 32.20 7.38
N GLU A 771 -4.47 32.69 6.67
CA GLU A 771 -5.76 32.04 6.61
C GLU A 771 -5.74 30.83 5.67
N MET A 772 -5.03 30.95 4.54
CA MET A 772 -4.99 29.94 3.49
C MET A 772 -3.60 29.89 2.84
N ILE A 773 -3.10 28.68 2.60
CA ILE A 773 -1.92 28.41 1.78
C ILE A 773 -2.36 27.61 0.55
N LYS A 774 -2.12 28.17 -0.65
CA LYS A 774 -2.42 27.50 -1.92
C LYS A 774 -1.27 26.58 -2.31
N ASN A 775 -1.58 25.36 -2.73
CA ASN A 775 -0.61 24.40 -3.25
C ASN A 775 -1.14 23.79 -4.56
N GLY A 776 -0.75 24.36 -5.70
CA GLY A 776 -1.38 24.00 -6.98
C GLY A 776 -2.84 24.46 -7.05
N LYS A 777 -3.77 23.53 -7.33
CA LYS A 777 -5.24 23.81 -7.30
C LYS A 777 -5.94 23.27 -6.06
N THR A 778 -5.19 22.72 -5.10
CA THR A 778 -5.70 22.46 -3.75
C THR A 778 -5.25 23.56 -2.80
N VAL A 779 -5.97 23.69 -1.69
CA VAL A 779 -5.67 24.67 -0.66
C VAL A 779 -5.67 24.01 0.71
N ASN A 780 -4.79 24.49 1.57
CA ASN A 780 -4.92 24.31 3.01
C ASN A 780 -5.54 25.59 3.54
N TRP A 781 -6.78 25.51 4.04
CA TRP A 781 -7.55 26.63 4.55
C TRP A 781 -7.98 26.32 5.97
N VAL A 782 -7.74 27.26 6.90
CA VAL A 782 -8.13 27.09 8.30
C VAL A 782 -9.62 26.71 8.39
N SER A 783 -9.92 25.77 9.29
CA SER A 783 -11.23 25.19 9.53
C SER A 783 -11.81 24.32 8.40
N HIS A 784 -11.02 24.00 7.40
CA HIS A 784 -11.39 23.09 6.32
C HIS A 784 -10.47 21.86 6.27
N GLU A 785 -10.88 20.86 5.48
CA GLU A 785 -10.09 19.67 5.23
C GLU A 785 -8.79 20.02 4.52
N MET A 786 -7.71 19.31 4.86
CA MET A 786 -6.43 19.45 4.19
C MET A 786 -6.55 19.17 2.69
N ASN A 787 -5.74 19.89 1.90
CA ASN A 787 -5.65 19.74 0.45
C ASN A 787 -7.02 19.74 -0.26
N SER A 788 -7.95 20.57 0.21
CA SER A 788 -9.27 20.70 -0.41
C SER A 788 -9.18 21.30 -1.80
N PHE A 789 -10.00 20.82 -2.74
CA PHE A 789 -10.19 21.46 -4.04
C PHE A 789 -10.79 22.86 -3.85
N TYR A 790 -10.35 23.85 -4.61
CA TYR A 790 -10.78 25.24 -4.44
C TYR A 790 -11.24 25.86 -5.75
N GLY A 791 -12.45 26.41 -5.77
CA GLY A 791 -13.03 26.96 -6.99
C GLY A 791 -14.47 27.43 -6.82
N TYR A 792 -15.15 27.64 -7.95
CA TYR A 792 -16.54 28.09 -8.02
C TYR A 792 -17.53 26.93 -7.90
N VAL A 793 -18.69 27.18 -7.29
CA VAL A 793 -19.79 26.22 -7.24
C VAL A 793 -20.71 26.47 -8.44
N VAL A 794 -20.88 25.46 -9.29
CA VAL A 794 -21.90 25.43 -10.35
C VAL A 794 -23.24 25.10 -9.70
N GLU A 795 -24.22 26.00 -9.81
CA GLU A 795 -25.57 25.80 -9.27
C GLU A 795 -26.59 25.32 -10.31
N GLY A 796 -26.24 25.43 -11.59
CA GLY A 796 -27.06 24.98 -12.71
C GLY A 796 -26.55 25.51 -14.03
N ILE A 797 -27.43 25.49 -15.03
CA ILE A 797 -27.18 25.93 -16.39
C ILE A 797 -28.28 26.90 -16.80
N TYR A 798 -27.91 27.99 -17.48
CA TYR A 798 -28.90 28.91 -18.06
C TYR A 798 -29.74 28.17 -19.12
N GLN A 799 -31.05 28.09 -18.92
CA GLN A 799 -31.97 27.31 -19.76
C GLN A 799 -32.49 28.11 -20.95
N ASN A 800 -32.63 29.43 -20.83
CA ASN A 800 -33.22 30.27 -21.86
C ASN A 800 -32.72 31.72 -21.78
N ALA A 801 -33.08 32.52 -22.78
CA ALA A 801 -32.67 33.92 -22.88
C ALA A 801 -33.27 34.81 -21.78
N ALA A 802 -34.42 34.43 -21.20
CA ALA A 802 -35.06 35.20 -20.13
C ALA A 802 -34.26 35.10 -18.83
N GLU A 803 -33.76 33.91 -18.49
CA GLU A 803 -32.86 33.71 -17.35
C GLU A 803 -31.58 34.55 -17.47
N ILE A 804 -31.01 34.61 -18.67
CA ILE A 804 -29.82 35.43 -18.96
C ILE A 804 -30.12 36.92 -18.81
N ALA A 805 -31.24 37.39 -19.37
CA ALA A 805 -31.63 38.79 -19.27
C ALA A 805 -31.93 39.21 -17.82
N ALA A 806 -32.38 38.28 -16.98
CA ALA A 806 -32.64 38.51 -15.57
C ALA A 806 -31.37 38.50 -14.70
N ASP A 807 -30.29 37.86 -15.15
CA ASP A 807 -29.03 37.76 -14.41
C ASP A 807 -27.98 38.76 -14.93
N ARG A 808 -27.68 39.77 -14.11
CA ARG A 808 -26.69 40.80 -14.45
C ARG A 808 -25.30 40.22 -14.74
N THR A 809 -24.88 39.17 -14.01
CA THR A 809 -23.59 38.50 -14.26
C THR A 809 -23.60 37.85 -15.64
N ALA A 810 -24.71 37.21 -16.02
CA ALA A 810 -24.85 36.58 -17.33
C ALA A 810 -24.71 37.59 -18.47
N VAL A 811 -25.42 38.72 -18.36
CA VAL A 811 -25.35 39.81 -19.36
C VAL A 811 -23.94 40.40 -19.45
N LEU A 812 -23.29 40.68 -18.31
CA LEU A 812 -21.95 41.29 -18.29
C LEU A 812 -20.86 40.38 -18.86
N ASN A 813 -21.03 39.06 -18.80
CA ASN A 813 -20.06 38.08 -19.29
C ASN A 813 -20.44 37.47 -20.65
N GLY A 814 -21.53 37.93 -21.28
CA GLY A 814 -21.96 37.45 -22.60
C GLY A 814 -22.33 35.97 -22.62
N LEU A 815 -23.00 35.50 -21.56
CA LEU A 815 -23.42 34.11 -21.43
C LEU A 815 -24.63 33.80 -22.33
N GLU A 816 -24.74 32.54 -22.75
CA GLU A 816 -25.81 32.03 -23.62
C GLU A 816 -26.48 30.79 -22.96
N PRO A 817 -27.68 30.37 -23.40
CA PRO A 817 -28.28 29.15 -22.88
C PRO A 817 -27.34 27.95 -23.08
N GLY A 818 -27.23 27.11 -22.04
CA GLY A 818 -26.26 26.03 -21.97
C GLY A 818 -24.98 26.37 -21.20
N ASP A 819 -24.73 27.64 -20.84
CA ASP A 819 -23.58 28.04 -20.00
C ASP A 819 -23.81 27.79 -18.51
N PHE A 820 -22.72 27.61 -17.76
CA PHE A 820 -22.78 27.42 -16.31
C PHE A 820 -23.26 28.67 -15.58
N LYS A 821 -24.13 28.45 -14.60
CA LYS A 821 -24.48 29.42 -13.58
C LYS A 821 -23.64 29.15 -12.33
N TYR A 822 -22.87 30.15 -11.91
CA TYR A 822 -22.09 30.08 -10.68
C TYR A 822 -22.85 30.70 -9.51
N LYS A 823 -22.73 30.08 -8.34
CA LYS A 823 -23.31 30.60 -7.12
C LYS A 823 -22.55 31.84 -6.65
N ASP A 824 -23.26 32.94 -6.48
CA ASP A 824 -22.78 34.14 -5.79
C ASP A 824 -22.78 33.85 -4.27
N LEU A 825 -21.60 33.85 -3.66
CA LEU A 825 -21.44 33.48 -2.24
C LEU A 825 -21.58 34.68 -1.31
N ASN A 826 -21.31 35.89 -1.79
CA ASN A 826 -21.35 37.11 -0.97
C ASN A 826 -22.60 37.98 -1.23
N GLY A 827 -23.38 37.66 -2.26
CA GLY A 827 -24.64 38.32 -2.60
C GLY A 827 -24.48 39.70 -3.25
N ASP A 828 -23.32 40.00 -3.82
CA ASP A 828 -23.04 41.30 -4.46
C ASP A 828 -23.44 41.35 -5.95
N GLY A 829 -23.87 40.22 -6.52
CA GLY A 829 -24.27 40.07 -7.91
C GLY A 829 -23.10 40.00 -8.90
N ILE A 830 -21.85 39.80 -8.44
CA ILE A 830 -20.62 39.80 -9.24
C ILE A 830 -19.77 38.55 -8.95
N ILE A 831 -19.71 37.62 -9.90
CA ILE A 831 -18.87 36.42 -9.76
C ILE A 831 -17.37 36.74 -9.93
N ASN A 832 -16.64 36.77 -8.82
CA ASN A 832 -15.22 37.14 -8.73
C ASN A 832 -14.41 36.21 -7.82
N GLY A 833 -13.24 36.64 -7.34
CA GLY A 833 -12.37 35.81 -6.49
C GLY A 833 -12.97 35.44 -5.13
N ASN A 834 -13.94 36.23 -4.64
CA ASN A 834 -14.61 36.07 -3.36
C ASN A 834 -15.69 34.96 -3.37
N ASP A 835 -16.10 34.49 -4.55
CA ASP A 835 -17.09 33.42 -4.72
C ASP A 835 -16.49 32.02 -4.80
N ARG A 836 -15.23 31.89 -4.41
CA ARG A 836 -14.54 30.60 -4.38
C ARG A 836 -14.62 30.00 -3.00
N THR A 837 -14.83 28.69 -2.96
CA THR A 837 -14.89 27.92 -1.72
C THR A 837 -14.25 26.54 -1.92
N THR A 838 -14.20 25.74 -0.86
CA THR A 838 -13.77 24.34 -0.96
C THR A 838 -14.84 23.52 -1.68
N LEU A 839 -14.43 22.73 -2.67
CA LEU A 839 -15.32 21.90 -3.48
C LEU A 839 -15.34 20.42 -3.05
N GLY A 840 -14.62 20.08 -1.97
CA GLY A 840 -14.42 18.71 -1.48
C GLY A 840 -12.94 18.36 -1.34
N SER A 841 -12.65 17.11 -0.96
CA SER A 841 -11.29 16.62 -0.73
C SER A 841 -11.12 15.19 -1.24
N TYR A 842 -9.90 14.84 -1.61
CA TYR A 842 -9.52 13.47 -1.98
C TYR A 842 -9.29 12.56 -0.76
N HIS A 843 -9.36 13.11 0.45
CA HIS A 843 -9.31 12.33 1.69
C HIS A 843 -10.68 11.69 1.98
N PRO A 844 -10.79 10.34 1.97
CA PRO A 844 -12.05 9.70 2.28
C PRO A 844 -12.42 9.87 3.75
N LYS A 845 -13.65 10.32 4.01
CA LYS A 845 -14.19 10.40 5.37
C LYS A 845 -14.70 9.06 5.88
N LEU A 846 -15.03 8.15 4.96
CA LEU A 846 -15.54 6.83 5.27
C LEU A 846 -14.78 5.76 4.48
N ILE A 847 -14.28 4.76 5.19
CA ILE A 847 -13.68 3.55 4.63
C ILE A 847 -14.38 2.36 5.26
N TYR A 848 -14.73 1.37 4.46
CA TYR A 848 -15.40 0.18 4.95
C TYR A 848 -14.99 -1.05 4.15
N GLY A 849 -15.05 -2.20 4.82
CA GLY A 849 -14.77 -3.51 4.25
C GLY A 849 -15.66 -4.56 4.89
N ALA A 850 -15.86 -5.64 4.15
CA ALA A 850 -16.49 -6.84 4.67
C ALA A 850 -15.79 -8.05 4.08
N ASN A 851 -15.66 -9.10 4.88
CA ASN A 851 -15.13 -10.38 4.46
C ASN A 851 -16.06 -11.51 4.90
N ALA A 852 -16.12 -12.55 4.10
CA ALA A 852 -16.90 -13.74 4.42
C ALA A 852 -16.20 -14.96 3.84
N GLY A 853 -16.18 -16.05 4.57
CA GLY A 853 -15.55 -17.27 4.11
C GLY A 853 -16.13 -18.50 4.77
N PHE A 854 -15.83 -19.65 4.17
CA PHE A 854 -16.17 -20.93 4.74
C PHE A 854 -15.14 -22.00 4.39
N GLU A 855 -15.08 -23.02 5.23
CA GLU A 855 -14.30 -24.24 5.00
C GLU A 855 -15.21 -25.45 5.15
N TRP A 856 -15.12 -26.37 4.20
CA TRP A 856 -15.90 -27.60 4.20
C TRP A 856 -15.14 -28.76 3.55
N LYS A 857 -14.72 -29.74 4.35
CA LYS A 857 -14.10 -31.00 3.88
C LYS A 857 -12.98 -30.81 2.84
N GLY A 858 -12.15 -29.79 3.02
CA GLY A 858 -11.03 -29.47 2.11
C GLY A 858 -11.36 -28.43 1.05
N LEU A 859 -12.63 -28.12 0.79
CA LEU A 859 -13.06 -26.93 0.04
C LEU A 859 -12.95 -25.71 0.95
N ASP A 860 -12.37 -24.63 0.45
CA ASP A 860 -12.30 -23.34 1.11
C ASP A 860 -12.77 -22.22 0.17
N PHE A 861 -13.43 -21.21 0.73
CA PHE A 861 -13.91 -20.03 0.02
C PHE A 861 -13.64 -18.79 0.86
N GLU A 862 -13.17 -17.72 0.22
CA GLU A 862 -12.99 -16.40 0.82
C GLU A 862 -13.49 -15.32 -0.13
N LEU A 863 -14.28 -14.39 0.40
CA LEU A 863 -14.72 -13.16 -0.24
C LEU A 863 -14.23 -11.99 0.61
N THR A 864 -13.60 -11.01 -0.01
CA THR A 864 -13.27 -9.73 0.62
C THR A 864 -13.78 -8.58 -0.24
N THR A 865 -14.34 -7.55 0.39
CA THR A 865 -14.86 -6.34 -0.24
C THR A 865 -14.20 -5.10 0.36
N TYR A 866 -14.17 -4.03 -0.42
CA TYR A 866 -13.60 -2.74 -0.01
C TYR A 866 -14.41 -1.60 -0.61
N GLY A 867 -14.58 -0.52 0.13
CA GLY A 867 -15.22 0.69 -0.36
C GLY A 867 -14.81 1.94 0.41
N GLN A 868 -15.02 3.08 -0.23
CA GLN A 868 -14.85 4.40 0.37
C GLN A 868 -16.00 5.31 -0.04
N ALA A 869 -16.35 6.26 0.83
CA ALA A 869 -17.41 7.23 0.58
C ALA A 869 -17.07 8.62 1.10
N LYS A 870 -17.84 9.61 0.64
CA LYS A 870 -17.65 11.04 0.94
C LYS A 870 -16.26 11.54 0.56
N VAL A 871 -15.82 11.14 -0.63
CA VAL A 871 -14.52 11.47 -1.20
C VAL A 871 -14.73 12.00 -2.61
N GLN A 872 -13.91 12.97 -2.99
CA GLN A 872 -13.96 13.60 -4.31
C GLN A 872 -12.64 13.41 -5.05
N MET A 873 -12.70 13.51 -6.37
CA MET A 873 -11.54 13.60 -7.24
C MET A 873 -11.70 14.77 -8.19
N PHE A 874 -10.58 15.36 -8.61
CA PHE A 874 -10.59 16.36 -9.67
C PHE A 874 -10.34 15.68 -11.01
N ASN A 875 -11.35 15.66 -11.88
CA ASN A 875 -11.25 15.14 -13.24
C ASN A 875 -10.50 16.14 -14.12
N ARG A 876 -9.18 16.15 -13.97
CA ARG A 876 -8.31 17.05 -14.71
C ARG A 876 -8.38 16.78 -16.21
N LYS A 877 -8.60 15.54 -16.66
CA LYS A 877 -8.68 15.22 -18.10
C LYS A 877 -9.76 16.04 -18.80
N ARG A 878 -10.97 16.10 -18.22
CA ARG A 878 -12.06 16.96 -18.70
C ARG A 878 -11.73 18.44 -18.59
N ALA A 879 -11.17 18.86 -17.46
CA ALA A 879 -10.81 20.27 -17.23
C ALA A 879 -9.74 20.76 -18.21
N LEU A 880 -8.83 19.88 -18.68
CA LEU A 880 -7.69 20.22 -19.53
C LEU A 880 -8.06 20.80 -20.90
N ARG A 881 -9.33 20.75 -21.27
CA ARG A 881 -9.86 21.40 -22.47
C ARG A 881 -9.62 22.91 -22.52
N TYR A 882 -9.36 23.58 -21.38
CA TYR A 882 -8.90 24.98 -21.40
C TYR A 882 -7.58 25.15 -22.17
N ALA A 883 -6.73 24.10 -22.23
CA ALA A 883 -5.46 24.13 -22.93
C ALA A 883 -5.64 23.96 -24.45
N GLN A 884 -6.71 23.29 -24.87
CA GLN A 884 -7.05 23.07 -26.27
C GLN A 884 -8.53 22.69 -26.39
N SER A 885 -9.33 23.59 -26.97
CA SER A 885 -10.81 23.48 -26.98
C SER A 885 -11.33 22.28 -27.76
N ASN A 886 -10.57 21.80 -28.76
CA ASN A 886 -10.94 20.71 -29.65
C ASN A 886 -10.41 19.33 -29.26
N TYR A 887 -9.95 19.08 -28.03
CA TYR A 887 -9.70 17.69 -27.58
C TYR A 887 -10.95 16.81 -27.69
N ASN A 888 -10.77 15.49 -27.74
CA ASN A 888 -11.91 14.57 -27.72
C ASN A 888 -12.72 14.66 -26.41
N PHE A 889 -13.99 14.25 -26.45
CA PHE A 889 -14.89 14.15 -25.30
C PHE A 889 -15.03 12.70 -24.85
N ASP A 890 -15.40 12.45 -23.61
CA ASP A 890 -15.94 11.15 -23.23
C ASP A 890 -17.42 11.02 -23.63
N GLU A 891 -17.92 9.79 -23.73
CA GLU A 891 -19.27 9.49 -24.22
C GLU A 891 -20.35 10.16 -23.35
N ALA A 892 -20.12 10.29 -22.03
CA ALA A 892 -21.08 10.91 -21.13
C ALA A 892 -21.25 12.41 -21.41
N GLN A 893 -20.18 13.13 -21.75
CA GLN A 893 -20.28 14.53 -22.17
C GLN A 893 -21.08 14.71 -23.47
N TYR A 894 -21.11 13.71 -24.35
CA TYR A 894 -21.99 13.71 -25.52
C TYR A 894 -23.44 13.41 -25.09
N LEU A 895 -23.67 12.28 -24.42
CA LEU A 895 -25.04 11.79 -24.14
C LEU A 895 -25.87 12.73 -23.26
N TYR A 896 -25.25 13.39 -22.28
CA TYR A 896 -25.96 14.16 -21.27
C TYR A 896 -25.92 15.66 -21.48
N ARG A 897 -25.25 16.16 -22.53
CA ARG A 897 -25.12 17.61 -22.80
C ARG A 897 -26.47 18.30 -22.89
N TRP A 898 -26.45 19.59 -22.59
CA TRP A 898 -27.58 20.46 -22.89
C TRP A 898 -27.77 20.62 -24.40
N THR A 899 -28.96 20.28 -24.89
CA THR A 899 -29.37 20.38 -26.30
C THR A 899 -30.58 21.30 -26.51
N GLY A 900 -31.14 21.84 -25.43
CA GLY A 900 -32.27 22.76 -25.46
C GLY A 900 -32.89 22.93 -24.07
N GLU A 901 -33.78 23.91 -23.95
CA GLU A 901 -34.48 24.21 -22.69
C GLU A 901 -35.12 22.96 -22.09
N GLY A 902 -34.77 22.66 -20.83
CA GLY A 902 -35.29 21.51 -20.09
C GLY A 902 -34.63 20.16 -20.39
N SER A 903 -33.60 20.10 -21.26
CA SER A 903 -32.93 18.82 -21.57
C SER A 903 -32.06 18.31 -20.40
N THR A 904 -31.38 19.22 -19.71
CA THR A 904 -30.59 18.96 -18.49
C THR A 904 -30.33 20.26 -17.74
N ASN A 905 -29.97 20.18 -16.46
CA ASN A 905 -29.50 21.31 -15.67
C ASN A 905 -28.11 21.05 -15.04
N THR A 906 -27.45 19.95 -15.39
CA THR A 906 -26.16 19.53 -14.81
C THR A 906 -25.01 19.57 -15.80
N ASP A 907 -25.27 19.27 -17.08
CA ASP A 907 -24.25 19.11 -18.11
C ASP A 907 -24.39 20.19 -19.19
N PRO A 908 -23.34 21.00 -19.42
CA PRO A 908 -23.42 22.17 -20.28
C PRO A 908 -23.59 21.79 -21.75
N SER A 909 -23.90 22.78 -22.60
CA SER A 909 -23.93 22.55 -24.05
C SER A 909 -22.53 22.31 -24.63
N ALA A 910 -22.46 21.76 -25.84
CA ALA A 910 -21.17 21.58 -26.52
C ALA A 910 -20.43 22.92 -26.71
N LYS A 911 -21.17 24.00 -27.04
CA LYS A 911 -20.65 25.37 -27.14
C LYS A 911 -20.09 25.88 -25.81
N ALA A 912 -20.79 25.61 -24.71
CA ALA A 912 -20.37 26.00 -23.37
C ALA A 912 -19.05 25.32 -22.95
N LEU A 913 -18.82 24.06 -23.34
CA LEU A 913 -17.58 23.32 -23.03
C LEU A 913 -16.31 23.90 -23.69
N ILE A 914 -16.42 24.79 -24.66
CA ILE A 914 -15.27 25.45 -25.30
C ILE A 914 -15.08 26.92 -24.89
N LYS A 915 -15.94 27.44 -24.00
CA LYS A 915 -15.85 28.82 -23.50
C LYS A 915 -14.98 28.92 -22.25
N GLY A 916 -14.19 29.99 -22.16
CA GLY A 916 -13.35 30.29 -20.99
C GLY A 916 -14.14 30.58 -19.71
N TRP A 917 -15.42 30.97 -19.82
CA TRP A 917 -16.31 31.10 -18.65
C TRP A 917 -16.44 29.77 -17.91
N ASN A 918 -16.64 28.68 -18.65
CA ASN A 918 -16.99 27.37 -18.13
C ASN A 918 -15.76 26.49 -17.91
N VAL A 919 -14.77 26.63 -18.81
CA VAL A 919 -13.57 25.79 -18.85
C VAL A 919 -12.33 26.68 -18.87
N SER A 920 -11.72 26.89 -17.70
CA SER A 920 -10.52 27.70 -17.55
C SER A 920 -9.69 27.25 -16.35
N ASP A 921 -8.36 27.36 -16.45
CA ASP A 921 -7.47 27.16 -15.33
C ASP A 921 -7.60 28.24 -14.25
N GLN A 922 -8.18 29.39 -14.59
CA GLN A 922 -8.51 30.48 -13.67
C GLN A 922 -9.90 30.31 -13.04
N ARG A 923 -10.80 29.52 -13.65
CA ARG A 923 -12.17 29.24 -13.17
C ARG A 923 -12.41 27.76 -12.91
N VAL A 924 -11.53 27.15 -12.12
CA VAL A 924 -11.77 25.81 -11.55
C VAL A 924 -13.13 25.82 -10.85
N ASN A 925 -13.96 24.81 -11.11
CA ASN A 925 -15.32 24.76 -10.62
C ASN A 925 -15.78 23.33 -10.31
N SER A 926 -16.92 23.21 -9.64
CA SER A 926 -17.44 21.94 -9.11
C SER A 926 -17.84 20.92 -10.18
N TYR A 927 -18.06 21.30 -11.45
CA TYR A 927 -18.37 20.34 -12.52
C TYR A 927 -17.24 19.33 -12.74
N PHE A 928 -15.99 19.76 -12.57
CA PHE A 928 -14.81 18.90 -12.71
C PHE A 928 -14.43 18.17 -11.41
N VAL A 929 -15.20 18.35 -10.34
CA VAL A 929 -15.01 17.65 -9.06
C VAL A 929 -16.05 16.54 -8.98
N GLU A 930 -15.61 15.31 -9.19
CA GLU A 930 -16.49 14.13 -9.26
C GLU A 930 -16.39 13.30 -7.98
N SER A 931 -17.45 12.54 -7.66
CA SER A 931 -17.42 11.60 -6.53
C SER A 931 -16.43 10.47 -6.81
N ALA A 932 -15.44 10.30 -5.93
CA ALA A 932 -14.53 9.15 -5.93
C ALA A 932 -15.02 8.02 -5.00
N SER A 933 -16.30 8.06 -4.61
CA SER A 933 -16.90 7.01 -3.79
C SER A 933 -17.09 5.75 -4.62
N PHE A 934 -16.75 4.59 -4.05
CA PHE A 934 -16.87 3.33 -4.76
C PHE A 934 -17.10 2.16 -3.82
N PHE A 935 -17.63 1.09 -4.39
CA PHE A 935 -17.66 -0.25 -3.80
C PHE A 935 -16.97 -1.23 -4.74
N ARG A 936 -16.21 -2.17 -4.17
CA ARG A 936 -15.47 -3.17 -4.91
C ARG A 936 -15.51 -4.52 -4.21
N ILE A 937 -15.66 -5.57 -5.01
CA ILE A 937 -15.23 -6.91 -4.60
C ILE A 937 -13.71 -6.93 -4.72
N GLN A 938 -13.01 -6.92 -3.59
CA GLN A 938 -11.55 -6.91 -3.57
C GLN A 938 -11.00 -8.26 -4.02
N ASN A 939 -11.52 -9.35 -3.48
CA ASN A 939 -11.04 -10.68 -3.79
C ASN A 939 -12.15 -11.73 -3.66
N ILE A 940 -12.16 -12.70 -4.56
CA ILE A 940 -12.88 -13.96 -4.43
C ILE A 940 -11.87 -15.08 -4.63
N THR A 941 -11.72 -15.97 -3.66
CA THR A 941 -10.87 -17.15 -3.75
C THR A 941 -11.68 -18.40 -3.46
N MET A 942 -11.49 -19.43 -4.27
CA MET A 942 -11.98 -20.77 -4.03
C MET A 942 -10.80 -21.73 -4.10
N GLY A 943 -10.59 -22.51 -3.05
CA GLY A 943 -9.52 -23.49 -2.92
C GLY A 943 -10.04 -24.89 -2.64
N TYR A 944 -9.27 -25.89 -3.06
CA TYR A 944 -9.48 -27.27 -2.63
C TYR A 944 -8.16 -27.90 -2.23
N SER A 945 -8.11 -28.39 -1.00
CA SER A 945 -6.94 -29.01 -0.38
C SER A 945 -7.08 -30.53 -0.37
N PHE A 946 -6.25 -31.19 -1.18
CA PHE A 946 -6.05 -32.62 -1.15
C PHE A 946 -5.08 -33.00 -0.03
N LYS A 947 -5.56 -33.81 0.92
CA LYS A 947 -4.76 -34.35 2.01
C LYS A 947 -4.72 -35.88 1.90
N ASN A 948 -3.56 -36.48 2.14
CA ASN A 948 -3.38 -37.93 2.27
C ASN A 948 -3.77 -38.77 1.04
N ILE A 949 -3.52 -38.30 -0.19
CA ILE A 949 -3.70 -39.15 -1.37
C ILE A 949 -2.62 -40.24 -1.36
N LYS A 950 -3.03 -41.49 -1.14
CA LYS A 950 -2.15 -42.66 -1.21
C LYS A 950 -2.09 -43.17 -2.65
N LEU A 951 -0.91 -43.18 -3.25
CA LEU A 951 -0.59 -43.84 -4.52
C LEU A 951 0.26 -45.09 -4.20
N GLY A 952 -0.41 -46.20 -3.88
CA GLY A 952 0.26 -47.41 -3.40
C GLY A 952 0.88 -47.21 -2.01
N SER A 953 2.19 -47.45 -1.87
CA SER A 953 2.94 -47.21 -0.62
C SER A 953 3.39 -45.75 -0.44
N TYR A 954 3.26 -44.92 -1.47
CA TYR A 954 3.66 -43.51 -1.44
C TYR A 954 2.46 -42.62 -1.10
N THR A 955 2.61 -41.74 -0.10
CA THR A 955 1.60 -40.72 0.24
C THR A 955 2.03 -39.41 -0.39
N LEU A 956 1.18 -38.85 -1.27
CA LEU A 956 1.45 -37.55 -1.88
C LEU A 956 1.53 -36.44 -0.81
N PRO A 957 2.40 -35.44 -1.00
CA PRO A 957 2.42 -34.22 -0.19
C PRO A 957 1.06 -33.52 -0.22
N GLY A 958 0.78 -32.69 0.78
CA GLY A 958 -0.45 -31.89 0.77
C GLY A 958 -0.47 -30.95 -0.44
N VAL A 959 -1.53 -31.03 -1.25
CA VAL A 959 -1.70 -30.20 -2.45
C VAL A 959 -2.92 -29.32 -2.28
N ARG A 960 -2.81 -28.01 -2.45
CA ARG A 960 -3.95 -27.11 -2.58
C ARG A 960 -3.98 -26.50 -3.97
N LEU A 961 -5.12 -26.61 -4.64
CA LEU A 961 -5.41 -25.89 -5.88
C LEU A 961 -6.34 -24.72 -5.55
N SER A 962 -6.15 -23.58 -6.21
CA SER A 962 -6.98 -22.41 -5.99
C SER A 962 -7.26 -21.63 -7.27
N LEU A 963 -8.46 -21.06 -7.34
CA LEU A 963 -8.86 -20.08 -8.32
C LEU A 963 -9.17 -18.79 -7.59
N THR A 964 -8.57 -17.70 -8.06
CA THR A 964 -8.75 -16.39 -7.44
C THR A 964 -9.09 -15.35 -8.49
N ALA A 965 -10.07 -14.51 -8.17
CA ALA A 965 -10.40 -13.30 -8.90
C ALA A 965 -10.16 -12.08 -7.99
N ASP A 966 -9.15 -11.29 -8.32
CA ASP A 966 -8.80 -10.04 -7.65
C ASP A 966 -9.40 -8.86 -8.42
N ARG A 967 -10.10 -7.99 -7.70
CA ARG A 967 -10.87 -6.84 -8.22
C ARG A 967 -11.79 -7.16 -9.42
N PRO A 968 -12.58 -8.25 -9.41
CA PRO A 968 -13.42 -8.62 -10.56
C PRO A 968 -14.54 -7.60 -10.85
N LEU A 969 -14.94 -6.81 -9.86
CA LEU A 969 -16.02 -5.82 -10.00
C LEU A 969 -15.74 -4.60 -9.11
N THR A 970 -15.75 -3.41 -9.73
CA THR A 970 -15.67 -2.11 -9.04
C THR A 970 -16.79 -1.23 -9.59
N ILE A 971 -17.59 -0.63 -8.70
CA ILE A 971 -18.73 0.22 -9.04
C ILE A 971 -18.47 1.63 -8.51
N PHE A 972 -18.51 2.62 -9.40
CA PHE A 972 -18.36 4.05 -9.11
C PHE A 972 -19.04 4.89 -10.19
N SER A 973 -19.21 6.19 -9.94
CA SER A 973 -19.88 7.13 -10.84
C SER A 973 -18.96 8.09 -11.58
N ALA A 974 -17.70 8.22 -11.15
CA ALA A 974 -16.72 9.10 -11.80
C ALA A 974 -16.42 8.66 -13.24
N ASN A 975 -16.15 9.63 -14.11
CA ASN A 975 -15.79 9.43 -15.52
C ASN A 975 -14.26 9.28 -15.64
N ALA A 976 -13.76 8.19 -15.09
CA ALA A 976 -12.35 7.86 -15.00
C ALA A 976 -12.12 6.35 -15.10
N PHE A 977 -10.86 5.94 -15.27
CA PHE A 977 -10.49 4.51 -15.18
C PHE A 977 -10.68 3.94 -13.77
N THR A 978 -10.45 4.79 -12.77
CA THR A 978 -10.53 4.42 -11.36
C THR A 978 -10.77 5.68 -10.53
N PRO A 979 -11.59 5.61 -9.47
CA PRO A 979 -11.72 6.66 -8.48
C PRO A 979 -10.57 6.65 -7.44
N GLU A 980 -9.75 5.60 -7.42
CA GLU A 980 -8.53 5.54 -6.60
C GLU A 980 -7.35 6.16 -7.34
N LEU A 981 -6.89 7.31 -6.86
CA LEU A 981 -5.80 8.06 -7.47
C LEU A 981 -4.57 8.03 -6.56
N SER A 982 -3.43 7.61 -7.10
CA SER A 982 -2.15 7.65 -6.39
C SER A 982 -1.58 9.07 -6.25
N ASP A 983 -2.17 10.04 -6.96
CA ASP A 983 -1.80 11.45 -6.89
C ASP A 983 -2.19 12.03 -5.50
N PRO A 984 -1.24 12.62 -4.74
CA PRO A 984 -1.48 13.14 -3.40
C PRO A 984 -2.26 14.46 -3.37
N GLN A 985 -2.82 14.90 -4.49
CA GLN A 985 -3.76 16.01 -4.60
C GLN A 985 -5.11 15.55 -5.16
N GLY A 986 -5.28 14.25 -5.46
CA GLY A 986 -6.52 13.67 -5.98
C GLY A 986 -6.82 14.04 -7.43
N TRP A 987 -5.80 14.24 -8.25
CA TRP A 987 -5.96 14.61 -9.66
C TRP A 987 -5.91 13.40 -10.58
N ASP A 988 -6.93 13.28 -11.45
CA ASP A 988 -6.92 12.29 -12.52
C ASP A 988 -6.06 12.79 -13.68
N THR A 989 -4.76 12.48 -13.60
CA THR A 989 -3.77 12.84 -14.62
C THR A 989 -2.95 11.61 -14.99
N GLN A 990 -2.97 11.23 -16.27
CA GLN A 990 -2.13 10.14 -16.79
C GLN A 990 -2.28 8.82 -16.00
N VAL A 991 -3.48 8.57 -15.44
CA VAL A 991 -3.73 7.45 -14.55
C VAL A 991 -3.57 6.14 -15.31
N TYR A 992 -2.70 5.27 -14.78
CA TYR A 992 -2.57 3.91 -15.27
C TYR A 992 -3.74 3.06 -14.73
N PRO A 993 -4.56 2.40 -15.58
CA PRO A 993 -5.77 1.72 -15.13
C PRO A 993 -5.50 0.60 -14.12
N LEU A 994 -6.41 0.43 -13.15
CA LEU A 994 -6.43 -0.75 -12.29
C LEU A 994 -6.92 -1.97 -13.08
N THR A 995 -6.43 -3.14 -12.70
CA THR A 995 -6.73 -4.41 -13.36
C THR A 995 -7.58 -5.33 -12.48
N ALA A 996 -8.47 -6.07 -13.14
CA ALA A 996 -8.94 -7.35 -12.62
C ALA A 996 -7.92 -8.43 -12.96
N THR A 997 -7.61 -9.29 -11.99
CA THR A 997 -6.63 -10.37 -12.14
C THR A 997 -7.30 -11.70 -11.83
N TYR A 998 -7.18 -12.65 -12.76
CA TYR A 998 -7.67 -14.02 -12.56
C TYR A 998 -6.49 -14.96 -12.52
N THR A 999 -6.32 -15.69 -11.42
CA THR A 999 -5.17 -16.57 -11.20
C THR A 999 -5.60 -18.01 -10.91
N PHE A 1000 -4.80 -18.95 -11.39
CA PHE A 1000 -4.79 -20.33 -10.93
C PHE A 1000 -3.53 -20.56 -10.09
N GLY A 1001 -3.72 -20.96 -8.83
CA GLY A 1001 -2.65 -21.17 -7.86
C GLY A 1001 -2.53 -22.63 -7.43
N VAL A 1002 -1.30 -23.06 -7.17
CA VAL A 1002 -0.97 -24.36 -6.59
C VAL A 1002 -0.02 -24.20 -5.42
N GLN A 1003 -0.26 -24.96 -4.36
CA GLN A 1003 0.59 -25.06 -3.18
C GLN A 1003 0.92 -26.53 -2.91
N PHE A 1004 2.20 -26.81 -2.72
CA PHE A 1004 2.71 -28.12 -2.28
C PHE A 1004 3.40 -27.96 -0.92
N LYS A 1005 3.12 -28.88 0.01
CA LYS A 1005 3.82 -28.99 1.29
C LYS A 1005 4.36 -30.40 1.48
N PHE A 1006 5.68 -30.53 1.54
CA PHE A 1006 6.44 -31.78 1.68
C PHE A 1006 6.98 -31.97 3.10
#